data_AF-A0A9E0KUT1-F1
#
_entry.id   AF-A0A9E0KUT1-F1
#
_cell.length_a   1.000
_cell.length_b   1.000
_cell.length_c   1.000
_cell.angle_alpha   90.00
_cell.angle_beta   90.00
_cell.angle_gamma   90.00
#
_symmetry.space_group_name_H-M   'P 1'
#
loop_
_entity.id
_entity.type
_entity.pdbx_description
1 polymer ?
#
loop_
_entity_poly.entity_id
_entity_poly.type
_entity_poly.pdbx_seq_one_letter_code
_entity_poly.pdbx_strand_id
1 'polypeptide(L)'
;MSLTVDELRGSYSILQNNCKHLSLLHGFMWDKSGLAEKFYHFSDPMSSTGKVIRAFFYQHKAVEFDVTTSVKNPVYYFSIKTLTLLVAQLHAIQELYFQDPRIDLYPFKNGLIDKIKRDNDFKENLEKAVEKFTLFEKAQKIILAFHAQFEHEEKCNKEKVERVKQSIALRQTELDLCVKKIESLAPESLKQSLKTIRAQMKTLPKRRKTGCLEGALLQQAIQENKEIKCGLHRLETEKRLVEESILSEIPLLYVTQKKEICLVLDSDRLLLKDLQKSQNEYRQTYQERLLCRLQAEGVSLSFYNENLQIFGYERYLSYKLNGIAKKLDPDARSLVNVKLPLLVEDLIKSSTIETSQESRIYPPYTTFNILLTFLWKKILSGADVNDYFNELSLRILLCLESHKAILNKEDDFENYVLSLYEQRVYNAFFPELAITAISRASDKGIETFPDCGETSIRNFINVLIKDHKKKILNADFLENIPFPVSKGVIAFYRKHSSLESISHQNTHNDWAKLISSFNQDQQKPTISYTKPYLNPFYELKPGGRNMLHVLQKLLGVEDIGQFVEALAKVKGEKIECCLDHFFPDRFDLNDYENKIILTFEDQHVFEWYFLKQHFRTKLFEKTMNRQSFDRGLKKFEPYMVESKLTQNAYLNLLALFYKKETFEKEDAFYTQEGLSESDQFFLHLLTNLDSVETLDQMILTLLEKKSFLNNSSIARSVGEMMLKIPNDNYHYAKRTLYAKLIESNELIVLQHLIPSLKSQTVS
;
A
#
# COMPACT_ATOMS: atom_id res chain seq x y z
N MET A 1 2.91 13.49 2.86
CA MET A 1 1.97 13.87 1.78
C MET A 1 1.87 12.67 0.85
N SER A 2 0.69 12.11 0.63
CA SER A 2 0.51 11.02 -0.33
C SER A 2 0.29 11.60 -1.73
N LEU A 3 1.14 11.24 -2.69
CA LEU A 3 0.96 11.56 -4.11
C LEU A 3 -0.42 11.07 -4.59
N THR A 4 -1.08 11.90 -5.40
CA THR A 4 -2.37 11.56 -6.01
C THR A 4 -2.18 10.68 -7.24
N VAL A 5 -3.20 9.89 -7.59
CA VAL A 5 -3.18 9.06 -8.80
C VAL A 5 -3.07 9.92 -10.06
N ASP A 6 -3.61 11.15 -10.04
CA ASP A 6 -3.53 12.08 -11.16
C ASP A 6 -2.10 12.62 -11.40
N GLU A 7 -1.35 12.91 -10.33
CA GLU A 7 0.08 13.27 -10.42
C GLU A 7 0.91 12.10 -11.00
N LEU A 8 0.58 10.85 -10.62
CA LEU A 8 1.20 9.64 -11.18
C LEU A 8 0.77 9.36 -12.63
N ARG A 9 -0.46 9.67 -12.99
CA ARG A 9 -0.95 9.55 -14.37
C ARG A 9 -0.28 10.59 -15.27
N GLY A 10 -0.07 11.81 -14.77
CA GLY A 10 0.75 12.83 -15.41
C GLY A 10 2.16 12.33 -15.74
N SER A 11 2.75 11.55 -14.83
CA SER A 11 4.07 10.92 -15.00
C SER A 11 4.17 9.93 -16.18
N TYR A 12 3.04 9.36 -16.59
CA TYR A 12 2.96 8.48 -17.77
C TYR A 12 2.84 9.28 -19.08
N SER A 13 2.17 10.44 -19.03
CA SER A 13 1.94 11.29 -20.21
C SER A 13 3.17 12.05 -20.71
N ILE A 14 4.16 12.29 -19.84
CA ILE A 14 5.40 13.01 -20.19
C ILE A 14 6.43 12.14 -20.91
N LEU A 15 6.29 10.81 -20.88
CA LEU A 15 7.22 9.87 -21.51
C LEU A 15 6.81 9.56 -22.96
N GLN A 16 7.80 9.42 -23.84
CA GLN A 16 7.59 8.92 -25.20
C GLN A 16 7.04 7.48 -25.17
N ASN A 17 6.31 7.06 -26.20
CA ASN A 17 5.60 5.78 -26.22
C ASN A 17 6.52 4.58 -25.94
N ASN A 18 7.72 4.57 -26.51
CA ASN A 18 8.74 3.54 -26.34
C ASN A 18 9.45 3.57 -24.97
N CYS A 19 9.17 4.57 -24.12
CA CYS A 19 9.74 4.71 -22.78
C CYS A 19 8.68 4.60 -21.68
N LYS A 20 7.41 4.34 -22.03
CA LYS A 20 6.28 4.35 -21.06
C LYS A 20 6.40 3.30 -19.97
N HIS A 21 7.03 2.16 -20.25
CA HIS A 21 7.35 1.12 -19.27
C HIS A 21 8.29 1.60 -18.16
N LEU A 22 8.95 2.75 -18.34
CA LEU A 22 9.79 3.40 -17.33
C LEU A 22 8.99 4.33 -16.40
N SER A 23 7.68 4.45 -16.59
CA SER A 23 6.83 5.29 -15.74
C SER A 23 6.73 4.74 -14.32
N LEU A 24 6.83 5.63 -13.32
CA LEU A 24 6.57 5.31 -11.91
C LEU A 24 5.17 4.74 -11.66
N LEU A 25 4.22 4.98 -12.57
CA LEU A 25 2.89 4.36 -12.52
C LEU A 25 2.99 2.83 -12.48
N HIS A 26 3.93 2.21 -13.20
CA HIS A 26 4.09 0.76 -13.19
C HIS A 26 4.57 0.24 -11.83
N GLY A 27 5.52 0.96 -11.20
CA GLY A 27 5.97 0.67 -9.84
C GLY A 27 4.85 0.81 -8.80
N PHE A 28 4.06 1.87 -8.90
CA PHE A 28 2.85 2.06 -8.08
C PHE A 28 1.86 0.91 -8.27
N MET A 29 1.56 0.53 -9.51
CA MET A 29 0.62 -0.55 -9.80
C MET A 29 1.13 -1.89 -9.26
N TRP A 30 2.42 -2.19 -9.33
CA TRP A 30 3.01 -3.42 -8.80
C TRP A 30 3.05 -3.46 -7.27
N ASP A 31 3.27 -2.33 -6.61
CA ASP A 31 3.09 -2.17 -5.16
C ASP A 31 1.63 -2.43 -4.77
N LYS A 32 0.68 -1.73 -5.40
CA LYS A 32 -0.74 -1.79 -5.03
C LYS A 32 -1.43 -3.10 -5.36
N SER A 33 -1.01 -3.78 -6.42
CA SER A 33 -1.54 -5.10 -6.79
C SER A 33 -0.88 -6.27 -6.03
N GLY A 34 0.15 -5.97 -5.22
CA GLY A 34 0.98 -6.98 -4.56
C GLY A 34 1.76 -7.85 -5.54
N LEU A 35 1.94 -7.41 -6.80
CA LEU A 35 2.68 -8.18 -7.80
C LEU A 35 4.14 -8.34 -7.40
N ALA A 36 4.78 -7.29 -6.87
CA ALA A 36 6.15 -7.40 -6.38
C ALA A 36 6.28 -8.44 -5.24
N GLU A 37 5.31 -8.49 -4.32
CA GLU A 37 5.28 -9.49 -3.23
C GLU A 37 5.08 -10.91 -3.78
N LYS A 38 4.19 -11.08 -4.76
CA LYS A 38 3.98 -12.37 -5.43
C LYS A 38 5.25 -12.84 -6.15
N PHE A 39 5.92 -11.96 -6.89
CA PHE A 39 7.19 -12.30 -7.51
C PHE A 39 8.24 -12.64 -6.45
N TYR A 40 8.26 -11.97 -5.30
CA TYR A 40 9.20 -12.28 -4.22
C TYR A 40 9.00 -13.70 -3.67
N HIS A 41 7.75 -14.12 -3.51
CA HIS A 41 7.41 -15.46 -3.01
C HIS A 41 7.56 -16.57 -4.04
N PHE A 42 7.08 -16.33 -5.27
CA PHE A 42 6.84 -17.40 -6.25
C PHE A 42 7.85 -17.45 -7.39
N SER A 43 8.72 -16.44 -7.55
CA SER A 43 9.85 -16.57 -8.48
C SER A 43 10.85 -17.62 -8.00
N ASP A 44 11.44 -18.33 -8.96
CA ASP A 44 12.55 -19.23 -8.69
C ASP A 44 13.70 -18.46 -8.00
N PRO A 45 14.07 -18.80 -6.75
CA PRO A 45 15.15 -18.12 -6.03
C PRO A 45 16.50 -18.17 -6.75
N MET A 46 16.70 -19.12 -7.67
CA MET A 46 17.93 -19.29 -8.42
C MET A 46 17.93 -18.53 -9.76
N SER A 47 16.77 -18.09 -10.24
CA SER A 47 16.67 -17.26 -11.44
C SER A 47 17.20 -15.85 -11.17
N SER A 48 17.74 -15.19 -12.20
CA SER A 48 18.24 -13.81 -12.03
C SER A 48 17.12 -12.86 -11.59
N THR A 49 15.89 -13.02 -12.09
CA THR A 49 14.72 -12.26 -11.63
C THR A 49 14.40 -12.51 -10.15
N GLY A 50 14.44 -13.77 -9.71
CA GLY A 50 14.21 -14.12 -8.31
C GLY A 50 15.29 -13.60 -7.36
N LYS A 51 16.55 -13.61 -7.80
CA LYS A 51 17.68 -12.99 -7.07
C LYS A 51 17.52 -11.47 -6.99
N VAL A 52 17.15 -10.82 -8.09
CA VAL A 52 16.90 -9.37 -8.13
C VAL A 52 15.78 -9.01 -7.16
N ILE A 53 14.60 -9.63 -7.24
CA ILE A 53 13.49 -9.21 -6.38
C ILE A 53 13.78 -9.44 -4.89
N ARG A 54 14.53 -10.50 -4.54
CA ARG A 54 14.97 -10.77 -3.16
C ARG A 54 16.12 -9.88 -2.70
N ALA A 55 16.88 -9.29 -3.64
CA ALA A 55 17.83 -8.25 -3.32
C ALA A 55 17.12 -6.93 -3.03
N PHE A 56 16.03 -6.61 -3.72
CA PHE A 56 15.33 -5.34 -3.57
C PHE A 56 14.33 -5.32 -2.41
N PHE A 57 13.71 -6.46 -2.08
CA PHE A 57 12.64 -6.53 -1.09
C PHE A 57 12.92 -7.57 0.00
N TYR A 58 12.19 -7.47 1.11
CA TYR A 58 12.20 -8.46 2.17
C TYR A 58 10.81 -8.62 2.78
N GLN A 59 10.57 -9.79 3.37
CA GLN A 59 9.40 -10.06 4.18
C GLN A 59 9.76 -11.01 5.32
N HIS A 60 9.24 -10.73 6.50
CA HIS A 60 9.43 -11.57 7.69
C HIS A 60 8.10 -11.73 8.41
N LYS A 61 7.96 -12.74 9.30
CA LYS A 61 6.74 -12.99 10.11
C LYS A 61 6.18 -11.79 10.89
N ALA A 62 6.95 -10.70 11.02
CA ALA A 62 6.60 -9.51 11.78
C ALA A 62 6.65 -8.21 10.94
N VAL A 63 6.92 -8.30 9.64
CA VAL A 63 7.04 -7.15 8.73
C VAL A 63 6.33 -7.47 7.43
N GLU A 64 5.36 -6.64 7.06
CA GLU A 64 4.72 -6.67 5.73
C GLU A 64 5.77 -6.48 4.63
N PHE A 65 5.49 -6.94 3.41
CA PHE A 65 6.42 -6.88 2.28
C PHE A 65 6.94 -5.45 2.02
N ASP A 66 8.24 -5.24 2.19
CA ASP A 66 8.85 -3.91 2.15
C ASP A 66 10.26 -3.91 1.50
N VAL A 67 10.78 -2.71 1.23
CA VAL A 67 12.12 -2.50 0.65
C VAL A 67 13.22 -3.01 1.56
N THR A 68 14.26 -3.63 1.01
CA THR A 68 15.35 -4.21 1.81
C THR A 68 15.94 -3.22 2.82
N THR A 69 15.95 -3.61 4.10
CA THR A 69 16.61 -2.87 5.19
C THR A 69 17.99 -3.46 5.54
N SER A 70 18.45 -4.43 4.75
CA SER A 70 19.72 -5.11 4.98
C SER A 70 20.89 -4.24 4.53
N VAL A 71 21.62 -3.66 5.48
CA VAL A 71 22.91 -2.95 5.26
C VAL A 71 23.96 -3.79 4.51
N LYS A 72 23.85 -5.13 4.53
CA LYS A 72 24.69 -6.06 3.75
C LYS A 72 24.41 -6.06 2.25
N ASN A 73 23.38 -5.34 1.81
CA ASN A 73 22.87 -5.39 0.45
C ASN A 73 23.15 -4.06 -0.24
N PRO A 74 23.82 -4.04 -1.43
CA PRO A 74 24.07 -2.81 -2.17
C PRO A 74 22.82 -1.93 -2.38
N VAL A 75 21.66 -2.56 -2.57
CA VAL A 75 20.38 -1.87 -2.82
C VAL A 75 19.95 -0.95 -1.68
N TYR A 76 20.35 -1.27 -0.44
CA TYR A 76 20.09 -0.43 0.73
C TYR A 76 20.60 1.01 0.51
N TYR A 77 21.74 1.16 -0.18
CA TYR A 77 22.44 2.42 -0.39
C TYR A 77 22.03 3.17 -1.66
N PHE A 78 21.19 2.58 -2.53
CA PHE A 78 20.78 3.21 -3.78
C PHE A 78 19.90 4.44 -3.50
N SER A 79 20.31 5.61 -4.01
CA SER A 79 19.45 6.80 -4.02
C SER A 79 18.47 6.74 -5.19
N ILE A 80 17.53 7.69 -5.23
CA ILE A 80 16.67 7.88 -6.41
C ILE A 80 17.54 8.03 -7.66
N LYS A 81 18.62 8.83 -7.59
CA LYS A 81 19.56 9.03 -8.69
C LYS A 81 20.26 7.75 -9.13
N THR A 82 20.73 6.92 -8.17
CA THR A 82 21.33 5.62 -8.48
C THR A 82 20.31 4.70 -9.18
N LEU A 83 19.05 4.70 -8.74
CA LEU A 83 17.97 3.91 -9.35
C LEU A 83 17.62 4.42 -10.75
N THR A 84 17.56 5.74 -10.96
CA THR A 84 17.34 6.34 -12.30
C THR A 84 18.46 5.97 -13.27
N LEU A 85 19.72 6.02 -12.80
CA LEU A 85 20.87 5.55 -13.58
C LEU A 85 20.72 4.08 -13.97
N LEU A 86 20.35 3.21 -13.04
CA LEU A 86 20.12 1.79 -13.30
C LEU A 86 19.03 1.58 -14.34
N VAL A 87 17.88 2.23 -14.17
CA VAL A 87 16.74 2.14 -15.10
C VAL A 87 17.15 2.58 -16.51
N ALA A 88 17.81 3.74 -16.66
CA ALA A 88 18.22 4.24 -17.96
C ALA A 88 19.26 3.34 -18.65
N GLN A 89 20.24 2.83 -17.90
CA GLN A 89 21.30 1.99 -18.46
C GLN A 89 20.79 0.59 -18.81
N LEU A 90 19.94 -0.01 -17.96
CA LEU A 90 19.32 -1.30 -18.26
C LEU A 90 18.39 -1.21 -19.46
N HIS A 91 17.66 -0.11 -19.62
CA HIS A 91 16.83 0.11 -20.81
C HIS A 91 17.70 0.15 -22.07
N ALA A 92 18.79 0.92 -22.07
CA ALA A 92 19.71 0.96 -23.20
C ALA A 92 20.34 -0.41 -23.51
N ILE A 93 20.71 -1.18 -22.48
CA ILE A 93 21.25 -2.54 -22.65
C ILE A 93 20.19 -3.49 -23.22
N GLN A 94 18.95 -3.40 -22.74
CA GLN A 94 17.83 -4.21 -23.20
C GLN A 94 17.53 -3.95 -24.69
N GLU A 95 17.51 -2.68 -25.10
CA GLU A 95 17.31 -2.29 -26.51
C GLU A 95 18.43 -2.82 -27.42
N LEU A 96 19.70 -2.72 -26.98
CA LEU A 96 20.84 -3.27 -27.72
C LEU A 96 20.78 -4.79 -27.83
N TYR A 97 20.42 -5.46 -26.75
CA TYR A 97 20.30 -6.92 -26.72
C TYR A 97 19.13 -7.41 -27.58
N PHE A 98 18.03 -6.65 -27.65
CA PHE A 98 16.91 -6.91 -28.55
C PHE A 98 17.35 -6.84 -30.03
N GLN A 99 18.24 -5.91 -30.38
CA GLN A 99 18.78 -5.77 -31.74
C GLN A 99 19.81 -6.85 -32.10
N ASP A 100 20.73 -7.19 -31.19
CA ASP A 100 21.68 -8.28 -31.37
C ASP A 100 21.88 -9.08 -30.07
N PRO A 101 21.21 -10.23 -29.92
CA PRO A 101 21.36 -11.11 -28.75
C PRO A 101 22.77 -11.67 -28.54
N ARG A 102 23.69 -11.51 -29.50
CA ARG A 102 25.09 -11.98 -29.42
C ARG A 102 26.03 -10.93 -28.84
N ILE A 103 25.54 -9.73 -28.53
CA ILE A 103 26.36 -8.65 -28.00
C ILE A 103 27.01 -9.07 -26.68
N ASP A 104 28.32 -8.79 -26.52
CA ASP A 104 29.01 -9.03 -25.26
C ASP A 104 28.54 -8.01 -24.21
N LEU A 105 27.85 -8.50 -23.18
CA LEU A 105 27.31 -7.70 -22.09
C LEU A 105 28.37 -7.37 -21.01
N TYR A 106 29.56 -7.98 -21.07
CA TYR A 106 30.60 -7.80 -20.06
C TYR A 106 31.13 -6.35 -19.92
N PRO A 107 31.40 -5.61 -21.01
CA PRO A 107 31.79 -4.20 -20.92
C PRO A 107 30.71 -3.33 -20.27
N PHE A 108 29.43 -3.61 -20.56
CA PHE A 108 28.29 -2.88 -19.99
C PHE A 108 28.15 -3.14 -18.49
N LYS A 109 28.36 -4.40 -18.04
CA LYS A 109 28.40 -4.77 -16.62
C LYS A 109 29.45 -3.95 -15.86
N ASN A 110 30.69 -3.94 -16.33
CA ASN A 110 31.78 -3.22 -15.64
C ASN A 110 31.58 -1.71 -15.66
N GLY A 111 31.14 -1.17 -16.80
CA GLY A 111 30.81 0.26 -16.91
C GLY A 111 29.69 0.68 -15.96
N LEU A 112 28.67 -0.15 -15.77
CA LEU A 112 27.57 0.13 -14.85
C LEU A 112 28.01 0.07 -13.38
N ILE A 113 28.83 -0.92 -13.01
CA ILE A 113 29.42 -1.00 -11.65
C ILE A 113 30.23 0.25 -11.34
N ASP A 114 31.08 0.70 -12.27
CA ASP A 114 31.92 1.89 -12.09
C ASP A 114 31.08 3.15 -11.96
N LYS A 115 30.01 3.29 -12.75
CA LYS A 115 29.08 4.44 -12.64
C LYS A 115 28.38 4.46 -11.28
N ILE A 116 27.89 3.32 -10.79
CA ILE A 116 27.26 3.22 -9.45
C ILE A 116 28.28 3.56 -8.36
N LYS A 117 29.50 3.02 -8.44
CA LYS A 117 30.55 3.30 -7.46
C LYS A 117 31.02 4.75 -7.47
N ARG A 118 30.85 5.48 -8.59
CA ARG A 118 31.20 6.90 -8.71
C ARG A 118 30.08 7.84 -8.29
N ASP A 119 28.84 7.35 -8.17
CA ASP A 119 27.69 8.13 -7.72
C ASP A 119 27.91 8.67 -6.30
N ASN A 120 27.77 9.99 -6.13
CA ASN A 120 28.09 10.65 -4.86
C ASN A 120 27.12 10.24 -3.74
N ASP A 121 25.83 10.13 -4.05
CA ASP A 121 24.82 9.74 -3.06
C ASP A 121 25.07 8.31 -2.56
N PHE A 122 25.38 7.38 -3.47
CA PHE A 122 25.73 6.01 -3.11
C PHE A 122 26.95 5.97 -2.18
N LYS A 123 28.02 6.70 -2.51
CA LYS A 123 29.21 6.80 -1.65
C LYS A 123 28.87 7.39 -0.29
N GLU A 124 28.17 8.52 -0.26
CA GLU A 124 27.83 9.21 0.98
C GLU A 124 26.95 8.34 1.90
N ASN A 125 25.95 7.65 1.34
CA ASN A 125 25.10 6.73 2.09
C ASN A 125 25.89 5.53 2.65
N LEU A 126 26.85 5.01 1.87
CA LEU A 126 27.73 3.93 2.32
C LEU A 126 28.69 4.41 3.43
N GLU A 127 29.28 5.58 3.28
CA GLU A 127 30.18 6.19 4.27
C GLU A 127 29.44 6.49 5.59
N LYS A 128 28.25 7.10 5.52
CA LYS A 128 27.41 7.35 6.70
C LYS A 128 27.08 6.07 7.46
N ALA A 129 26.83 4.96 6.77
CA ALA A 129 26.57 3.69 7.43
C ALA A 129 27.81 3.09 8.11
N VAL A 130 29.00 3.23 7.49
CA VAL A 130 30.28 2.81 8.08
C VAL A 130 30.62 3.67 9.30
N GLU A 131 30.44 4.99 9.21
CA GLU A 131 30.61 5.91 10.33
C GLU A 131 29.66 5.57 11.48
N LYS A 132 28.38 5.31 11.18
CA LYS A 132 27.36 4.90 12.14
C LYS A 132 27.74 3.61 12.88
N PHE A 133 28.30 2.63 12.16
CA PHE A 133 28.81 1.40 12.78
C PHE A 133 30.02 1.68 13.68
N THR A 134 30.95 2.51 13.25
CA THR A 134 32.15 2.87 14.02
C THR A 134 31.77 3.56 15.34
N LEU A 135 30.81 4.49 15.28
CA LEU A 135 30.22 5.13 16.46
C LEU A 135 29.49 4.12 17.36
N PHE A 136 28.78 3.16 16.77
CA PHE A 136 28.14 2.08 17.51
C PHE A 136 29.16 1.21 18.25
N GLU A 137 30.25 0.77 17.61
CA GLU A 137 31.28 -0.03 18.28
C GLU A 137 31.93 0.71 19.44
N LYS A 138 32.21 2.00 19.25
CA LYS A 138 32.72 2.87 20.31
C LYS A 138 31.73 2.91 21.47
N ALA A 139 30.46 3.20 21.19
CA ALA A 139 29.41 3.24 22.20
C ALA A 139 29.22 1.88 22.89
N GLN A 140 29.27 0.78 22.16
CA GLN A 140 29.14 -0.59 22.69
C GLN A 140 30.24 -0.89 23.71
N LYS A 141 31.50 -0.57 23.39
CA LYS A 141 32.63 -0.74 24.31
C LYS A 141 32.43 0.06 25.59
N ILE A 142 31.99 1.33 25.47
CA ILE A 142 31.72 2.20 26.62
C ILE A 142 30.57 1.64 27.47
N ILE A 143 29.47 1.24 26.85
CA ILE A 143 28.29 0.70 27.52
C ILE A 143 28.64 -0.59 28.29
N LEU A 144 29.36 -1.52 27.66
CA LEU A 144 29.74 -2.78 28.31
C LEU A 144 30.72 -2.55 29.46
N ALA A 145 31.71 -1.67 29.29
CA ALA A 145 32.66 -1.33 30.35
C ALA A 145 31.95 -0.64 31.53
N PHE A 146 31.08 0.33 31.25
CA PHE A 146 30.28 1.02 32.26
C PHE A 146 29.37 0.05 33.01
N HIS A 147 28.69 -0.85 32.30
CA HIS A 147 27.79 -1.82 32.91
C HIS A 147 28.53 -2.79 33.83
N ALA A 148 29.69 -3.32 33.39
CA ALA A 148 30.52 -4.19 34.22
C ALA A 148 31.03 -3.48 35.49
N GLN A 149 31.45 -2.21 35.36
CA GLN A 149 31.83 -1.40 36.51
C GLN A 149 30.65 -1.20 37.47
N PHE A 150 29.47 -0.90 36.93
CA PHE A 150 28.26 -0.68 37.70
C PHE A 150 27.82 -1.95 38.46
N GLU A 151 27.84 -3.12 37.81
CA GLU A 151 27.53 -4.40 38.45
C GLU A 151 28.53 -4.75 39.56
N HIS A 152 29.81 -4.47 39.34
CA HIS A 152 30.84 -4.67 40.35
C HIS A 152 30.62 -3.78 41.59
N GLU A 153 30.37 -2.48 41.39
CA GLU A 153 30.07 -1.54 42.47
C GLU A 153 28.77 -1.93 43.20
N GLU A 154 27.74 -2.37 42.47
CA GLU A 154 26.48 -2.85 43.05
C GLU A 154 26.69 -4.10 43.92
N LYS A 155 27.52 -5.05 43.46
CA LYS A 155 27.88 -6.24 44.23
C LYS A 155 28.64 -5.88 45.51
N CYS A 156 29.63 -5.00 45.42
CA CYS A 156 30.37 -4.49 46.58
C CYS A 156 29.44 -3.80 47.59
N ASN A 157 28.46 -3.03 47.12
CA ASN A 157 27.47 -2.40 47.99
C ASN A 157 26.51 -3.42 48.63
N LYS A 158 26.08 -4.46 47.91
CA LYS A 158 25.30 -5.57 48.48
C LYS A 158 26.08 -6.29 49.59
N GLU A 159 27.37 -6.55 49.38
CA GLU A 159 28.23 -7.19 50.39
C GLU A 159 28.44 -6.31 51.63
N LYS A 160 28.55 -4.98 51.48
CA LYS A 160 28.56 -4.04 52.62
C LYS A 160 27.25 -4.10 53.40
N VAL A 161 26.11 -4.07 52.71
CA VAL A 161 24.77 -4.19 53.31
C VAL A 161 24.62 -5.51 54.08
N GLU A 162 25.03 -6.63 53.50
CA GLU A 162 24.96 -7.94 54.16
C GLU A 162 25.90 -8.03 55.37
N ARG A 163 27.11 -7.46 55.30
CA ARG A 163 28.00 -7.38 56.47
C ARG A 163 27.38 -6.60 57.62
N VAL A 164 26.75 -5.46 57.35
CA VAL A 164 26.06 -4.67 58.38
C VAL A 164 24.85 -5.43 58.93
N LYS A 165 24.07 -6.13 58.09
CA LYS A 165 22.99 -7.00 58.58
C LYS A 165 23.48 -8.12 59.49
N GLN A 166 24.60 -8.75 59.15
CA GLN A 166 25.23 -9.77 60.00
C GLN A 166 25.72 -9.19 61.32
N SER A 167 26.34 -7.99 61.30
CA SER A 167 26.71 -7.25 62.52
C SER A 167 25.50 -7.00 63.39
N ILE A 168 24.40 -6.47 62.83
CA ILE A 168 23.15 -6.23 63.55
C ILE A 168 22.60 -7.53 64.16
N ALA A 169 22.60 -8.63 63.42
CA ALA A 169 22.11 -9.92 63.92
C ALA A 169 22.96 -10.44 65.09
N LEU A 170 24.28 -10.31 65.00
CA LEU A 170 25.20 -10.71 66.05
C LEU A 170 25.03 -9.84 67.30
N ARG A 171 25.00 -8.51 67.14
CA ARG A 171 24.74 -7.55 68.23
C ARG A 171 23.37 -7.74 68.86
N GLN A 172 22.35 -8.08 68.07
CA GLN A 172 21.03 -8.41 68.59
C GLN A 172 21.07 -9.68 69.45
N THR A 173 21.85 -10.68 69.04
CA THR A 173 22.06 -11.91 69.84
C THR A 173 22.81 -11.62 71.14
N GLU A 174 23.86 -10.79 71.09
CA GLU A 174 24.58 -10.31 72.29
C GLU A 174 23.66 -9.55 73.24
N LEU A 175 22.82 -8.66 72.71
CA LEU A 175 21.83 -7.92 73.47
C LEU A 175 20.83 -8.87 74.14
N ASP A 176 20.31 -9.85 73.40
CA ASP A 176 19.35 -10.84 73.92
C ASP A 176 19.96 -11.69 75.04
N LEU A 177 21.25 -12.07 74.94
CA LEU A 177 21.98 -12.77 75.99
C LEU A 177 22.21 -11.88 77.22
N CYS A 178 22.60 -10.62 77.01
CA CYS A 178 22.76 -9.63 78.07
C CYS A 178 21.44 -9.39 78.81
N VAL A 179 20.34 -9.21 78.07
CA VAL A 179 18.99 -9.05 78.62
C VAL A 179 18.57 -10.28 79.41
N LYS A 180 18.79 -11.50 78.90
CA LYS A 180 18.50 -12.74 79.66
C LYS A 180 19.27 -12.83 80.97
N LYS A 181 20.54 -12.40 80.97
CA LYS A 181 21.38 -12.39 82.17
C LYS A 181 20.91 -11.34 83.18
N ILE A 182 20.56 -10.14 82.72
CA ILE A 182 19.92 -9.08 83.53
C ILE A 182 18.61 -9.62 84.14
N GLU A 183 17.78 -10.26 83.32
CA GLU A 183 16.52 -10.87 83.77
C GLU A 183 16.72 -11.99 84.80
N SER A 184 17.77 -12.81 84.68
CA SER A 184 18.06 -13.85 85.68
C SER A 184 18.46 -13.29 87.05
N LEU A 185 19.07 -12.10 87.08
CA LEU A 185 19.51 -11.40 88.28
C LEU A 185 18.43 -10.52 88.90
N ALA A 186 17.30 -10.31 88.21
CA ALA A 186 16.21 -9.49 88.69
C ALA A 186 15.44 -10.15 89.86
N PRO A 187 14.83 -9.37 90.76
CA PRO A 187 13.88 -9.86 91.76
C PRO A 187 12.71 -10.61 91.11
N GLU A 188 12.22 -11.65 91.79
CA GLU A 188 11.21 -12.56 91.24
C GLU A 188 9.87 -11.86 90.92
N SER A 189 9.52 -10.81 91.68
CA SER A 189 8.36 -9.94 91.44
C SER A 189 8.43 -9.20 90.09
N LEU A 190 9.61 -8.73 89.70
CA LEU A 190 9.83 -8.03 88.43
C LEU A 190 9.93 -9.01 87.24
N LYS A 191 10.51 -10.21 87.45
CA LYS A 191 10.49 -11.29 86.44
C LYS A 191 9.07 -11.71 86.09
N GLN A 192 8.20 -11.85 87.09
CA GLN A 192 6.80 -12.21 86.89
C GLN A 192 6.05 -11.13 86.10
N SER A 193 6.32 -9.85 86.40
CA SER A 193 5.77 -8.71 85.66
C SER A 193 6.21 -8.72 84.18
N LEU A 194 7.50 -8.92 83.89
CA LEU A 194 8.00 -9.03 82.51
C LEU A 194 7.40 -10.22 81.75
N LYS A 195 7.23 -11.38 82.42
CA LYS A 195 6.63 -12.57 81.84
C LYS A 195 5.17 -12.32 81.45
N THR A 196 4.42 -11.62 82.30
CA THR A 196 3.03 -11.22 82.04
C THR A 196 2.93 -10.26 80.86
N ILE A 197 3.76 -9.22 80.81
CA ILE A 197 3.77 -8.25 79.70
C ILE A 197 4.14 -8.94 78.37
N ARG A 198 5.14 -9.83 78.37
CA ARG A 198 5.52 -10.60 77.18
C ARG A 198 4.41 -11.55 76.71
N ALA A 199 3.67 -12.17 77.63
CA ALA A 199 2.52 -13.00 77.27
C ALA A 199 1.41 -12.17 76.62
N GLN A 200 1.12 -10.98 77.17
CA GLN A 200 0.15 -10.03 76.63
C GLN A 200 0.55 -9.52 75.23
N MET A 201 1.84 -9.25 75.00
CA MET A 201 2.34 -8.86 73.67
C MET A 201 2.19 -10.00 72.65
N LYS A 202 2.40 -11.26 73.05
CA LYS A 202 2.22 -12.44 72.17
C LYS A 202 0.76 -12.71 71.80
N THR A 203 -0.18 -12.31 72.67
CA THR A 203 -1.62 -12.47 72.43
C THR A 203 -2.21 -11.36 71.55
N LEU A 204 -1.43 -10.32 71.19
CA LEU A 204 -1.87 -9.29 70.25
C LEU A 204 -2.07 -9.89 68.85
N PRO A 205 -3.18 -9.58 68.15
CA PRO A 205 -3.42 -10.06 66.81
C PRO A 205 -2.40 -9.53 65.80
N LYS A 206 -2.02 -10.35 64.81
CA LYS A 206 -1.11 -9.96 63.72
C LYS A 206 -1.77 -8.92 62.82
N ARG A 207 -0.98 -7.94 62.34
CA ARG A 207 -1.46 -6.93 61.39
C ARG A 207 -2.03 -7.56 60.13
N ARG A 208 -3.20 -7.07 59.68
CA ARG A 208 -3.82 -7.48 58.42
C ARG A 208 -3.13 -6.79 57.24
N LYS A 209 -2.83 -7.55 56.17
CA LYS A 209 -2.32 -7.01 54.90
C LYS A 209 -3.42 -6.20 54.21
N THR A 210 -3.17 -4.94 53.92
CA THR A 210 -4.15 -4.01 53.33
C THR A 210 -4.11 -3.92 51.80
N GLY A 211 -3.10 -4.51 51.14
CA GLY A 211 -2.83 -4.32 49.71
C GLY A 211 -3.86 -4.89 48.72
N CYS A 212 -4.92 -5.56 49.19
CA CYS A 212 -5.96 -6.16 48.34
C CYS A 212 -7.39 -5.88 48.86
N LEU A 213 -7.56 -4.98 49.83
CA LEU A 213 -8.85 -4.68 50.45
C LEU A 213 -9.38 -3.33 49.94
N GLU A 214 -10.66 -3.25 49.62
CA GLU A 214 -11.33 -2.03 49.15
C GLU A 214 -12.53 -1.67 50.05
N GLY A 215 -12.89 -0.38 50.05
CA GLY A 215 -14.09 0.12 50.74
C GLY A 215 -14.07 -0.04 52.27
N ALA A 216 -15.19 -0.47 52.84
CA ALA A 216 -15.39 -0.59 54.29
C ALA A 216 -14.41 -1.58 54.96
N LEU A 217 -14.00 -2.63 54.25
CA LEU A 217 -13.05 -3.63 54.74
C LEU A 217 -11.63 -3.05 54.90
N LEU A 218 -11.23 -2.12 54.02
CA LEU A 218 -9.96 -1.40 54.15
C LEU A 218 -9.96 -0.47 55.37
N GLN A 219 -11.05 0.27 55.58
CA GLN A 219 -11.18 1.17 56.74
C GLN A 219 -11.19 0.41 58.07
N GLN A 220 -11.89 -0.72 58.13
CA GLN A 220 -11.87 -1.61 59.30
C GLN A 220 -10.46 -2.16 59.56
N ALA A 221 -9.75 -2.65 58.53
CA ALA A 221 -8.39 -3.15 58.68
C ALA A 221 -7.38 -2.06 59.10
N ILE A 222 -7.58 -0.82 58.64
CA ILE A 222 -6.77 0.35 59.06
C ILE A 222 -7.00 0.65 60.54
N GLN A 223 -8.26 0.67 60.99
CA GLN A 223 -8.62 0.96 62.37
C GLN A 223 -8.13 -0.15 63.33
N GLU A 224 -8.34 -1.42 62.97
CA GLU A 224 -7.80 -2.58 63.72
C GLU A 224 -6.26 -2.51 63.80
N ASN A 225 -5.57 -2.20 62.70
CA ASN A 225 -4.12 -2.04 62.71
C ASN A 225 -3.64 -0.86 63.56
N LYS A 226 -4.44 0.22 63.66
CA LYS A 226 -4.16 1.37 64.52
C LYS A 226 -4.29 1.01 66.00
N GLU A 227 -5.33 0.27 66.36
CA GLU A 227 -5.55 -0.24 67.73
C GLU A 227 -4.45 -1.23 68.14
N ILE A 228 -4.07 -2.16 67.25
CA ILE A 228 -2.93 -3.05 67.46
C ILE A 228 -1.64 -2.24 67.70
N LYS A 229 -1.41 -1.16 66.93
CA LYS A 229 -0.23 -0.30 67.10
C LYS A 229 -0.24 0.43 68.45
N CYS A 230 -1.40 0.94 68.88
CA CYS A 230 -1.55 1.60 70.18
C CYS A 230 -1.37 0.61 71.35
N GLY A 231 -1.96 -0.58 71.28
CA GLY A 231 -1.81 -1.63 72.29
C GLY A 231 -0.37 -2.11 72.42
N LEU A 232 0.32 -2.28 71.30
CA LEU A 232 1.74 -2.64 71.28
C LEU A 232 2.61 -1.53 71.91
N HIS A 233 2.36 -0.26 71.57
CA HIS A 233 3.10 0.87 72.14
C HIS A 233 2.93 1.00 73.65
N ARG A 234 1.71 0.77 74.16
CA ARG A 234 1.42 0.76 75.61
C ARG A 234 2.20 -0.35 76.31
N LEU A 235 2.12 -1.58 75.79
CA LEU A 235 2.85 -2.73 76.37
C LEU A 235 4.37 -2.57 76.28
N GLU A 236 4.88 -1.92 75.23
CA GLU A 236 6.30 -1.55 75.12
C GLU A 236 6.71 -0.52 76.19
N THR A 237 5.83 0.44 76.49
CA THR A 237 6.05 1.44 77.54
C THR A 237 6.06 0.80 78.92
N GLU A 238 5.07 -0.06 79.22
CA GLU A 238 5.00 -0.82 80.46
C GLU A 238 6.22 -1.74 80.62
N LYS A 239 6.62 -2.43 79.55
CA LYS A 239 7.85 -3.24 79.52
C LYS A 239 9.09 -2.40 79.84
N ARG A 240 9.20 -1.19 79.27
CA ARG A 240 10.33 -0.28 79.47
C ARG A 240 10.44 0.19 80.92
N LEU A 241 9.33 0.55 81.55
CA LEU A 241 9.29 0.96 82.95
C LEU A 241 9.77 -0.18 83.88
N VAL A 242 9.31 -1.40 83.63
CA VAL A 242 9.75 -2.58 84.40
C VAL A 242 11.23 -2.88 84.14
N GLU A 243 11.71 -2.76 82.89
CA GLU A 243 13.15 -2.88 82.57
C GLU A 243 14.00 -1.82 83.28
N GLU A 244 13.52 -0.57 83.38
CA GLU A 244 14.21 0.51 84.08
C GLU A 244 14.30 0.25 85.60
N SER A 245 13.23 -0.27 86.22
CA SER A 245 13.25 -0.71 87.63
C SER A 245 14.21 -1.89 87.87
N ILE A 246 14.31 -2.83 86.93
CA ILE A 246 15.29 -3.93 87.02
C ILE A 246 16.72 -3.40 86.92
N LEU A 247 16.97 -2.42 86.04
CA LEU A 247 18.29 -1.83 85.86
C LEU A 247 18.77 -1.02 87.09
N SER A 248 17.87 -0.49 87.91
CA SER A 248 18.25 0.20 89.17
C SER A 248 18.71 -0.74 90.30
N GLU A 249 18.43 -2.04 90.19
CA GLU A 249 18.72 -3.03 91.25
C GLU A 249 19.87 -4.00 90.88
N ILE A 250 20.47 -3.85 89.70
CA ILE A 250 21.50 -4.75 89.15
C ILE A 250 22.86 -4.05 89.10
N PRO A 251 24.00 -4.78 89.21
CA PRO A 251 25.33 -4.19 89.13
C PRO A 251 25.54 -3.31 87.88
N LEU A 252 26.08 -2.11 88.10
CA LEU A 252 26.28 -1.07 87.09
C LEU A 252 26.99 -1.59 85.82
N LEU A 253 27.88 -2.57 85.98
CA LEU A 253 28.59 -3.22 84.88
C LEU A 253 27.67 -3.75 83.77
N TYR A 254 26.56 -4.43 84.14
CA TYR A 254 25.63 -5.01 83.16
C TYR A 254 24.74 -3.94 82.51
N VAL A 255 24.43 -2.88 83.24
CA VAL A 255 23.69 -1.71 82.72
C VAL A 255 24.54 -0.98 81.68
N THR A 256 25.83 -0.77 81.97
CA THR A 256 26.79 -0.16 81.04
C THR A 256 26.96 -1.03 79.80
N GLN A 257 27.13 -2.35 79.96
CA GLN A 257 27.24 -3.29 78.86
C GLN A 257 26.00 -3.29 77.94
N LYS A 258 24.78 -3.27 78.50
CA LYS A 258 23.53 -3.15 77.71
C LYS A 258 23.50 -1.83 76.92
N LYS A 259 23.86 -0.71 77.55
CA LYS A 259 23.89 0.61 76.90
C LYS A 259 24.90 0.67 75.76
N GLU A 260 26.09 0.12 75.95
CA GLU A 260 27.12 0.05 74.91
C GLU A 260 26.66 -0.77 73.70
N ILE A 261 26.07 -1.96 73.92
CA ILE A 261 25.53 -2.79 72.83
C ILE A 261 24.41 -2.05 72.09
N CYS A 262 23.49 -1.40 72.80
CA CYS A 262 22.39 -0.64 72.19
C CYS A 262 22.90 0.53 71.33
N LEU A 263 23.89 1.30 71.82
CA LEU A 263 24.47 2.42 71.07
C LEU A 263 25.11 1.96 69.75
N VAL A 264 25.86 0.86 69.79
CA VAL A 264 26.47 0.27 68.59
C VAL A 264 25.37 -0.25 67.64
N LEU A 265 24.33 -0.88 68.16
CA LEU A 265 23.23 -1.44 67.37
C LEU A 265 22.39 -0.35 66.67
N ASP A 266 22.16 0.79 67.33
CA ASP A 266 21.48 1.94 66.71
C ASP A 266 22.35 2.61 65.64
N SER A 267 23.67 2.69 65.86
CA SER A 267 24.64 3.15 64.87
C SER A 267 24.64 2.25 63.62
N ASP A 268 24.70 0.92 63.80
CA ASP A 268 24.67 -0.04 62.70
C ASP A 268 23.34 0.02 61.91
N ARG A 269 22.21 0.22 62.60
CA ARG A 269 20.88 0.39 61.96
C ARG A 269 20.80 1.67 61.13
N LEU A 270 21.38 2.77 61.62
CA LEU A 270 21.45 4.02 60.87
C LEU A 270 22.31 3.83 59.61
N LEU A 271 23.49 3.24 59.77
CA LEU A 271 24.39 2.91 58.66
C LEU A 271 23.70 2.01 57.61
N LEU A 272 22.93 1.01 58.04
CA LEU A 272 22.17 0.15 57.12
C LEU A 272 21.16 0.96 56.28
N LYS A 273 20.42 1.88 56.91
CA LYS A 273 19.46 2.75 56.20
C LYS A 273 20.17 3.65 55.18
N ASP A 274 21.28 4.26 55.57
CA ASP A 274 22.05 5.14 54.70
C ASP A 274 22.65 4.37 53.51
N LEU A 275 23.18 3.17 53.74
CA LEU A 275 23.67 2.29 52.68
C LEU A 275 22.56 1.86 51.72
N GLN A 276 21.38 1.52 52.23
CA GLN A 276 20.23 1.16 51.39
C GLN A 276 19.71 2.35 50.56
N LYS A 277 19.68 3.54 51.15
CA LYS A 277 19.33 4.79 50.44
C LYS A 277 20.34 5.09 49.33
N SER A 278 21.62 5.07 49.65
CA SER A 278 22.71 5.29 48.69
C SER A 278 22.67 4.26 47.55
N GLN A 279 22.39 2.99 47.85
CA GLN A 279 22.23 1.95 46.83
C GLN A 279 21.05 2.22 45.88
N ASN A 280 19.93 2.73 46.39
CA ASN A 280 18.77 3.07 45.56
C ASN A 280 19.05 4.30 44.68
N GLU A 281 19.67 5.34 45.23
CA GLU A 281 20.10 6.53 44.47
C GLU A 281 21.11 6.17 43.37
N TYR A 282 22.05 5.27 43.68
CA TYR A 282 23.02 4.74 42.72
C TYR A 282 22.34 4.03 41.53
N ARG A 283 21.23 3.30 41.77
CA ARG A 283 20.43 2.67 40.71
C ARG A 283 19.63 3.68 39.90
N GLN A 284 19.03 4.67 40.55
CA GLN A 284 18.23 5.69 39.87
C GLN A 284 19.06 6.56 38.92
N THR A 285 20.34 6.77 39.22
CA THR A 285 21.27 7.59 38.41
C THR A 285 21.99 6.81 37.30
N TYR A 286 21.69 5.52 37.09
CA TYR A 286 22.35 4.69 36.08
C TYR A 286 22.32 5.31 34.67
N GLN A 287 21.13 5.73 34.23
CA GLN A 287 20.93 6.26 32.89
C GLN A 287 21.67 7.59 32.68
N GLU A 288 21.55 8.51 33.63
CA GLU A 288 22.21 9.82 33.57
C GLU A 288 23.74 9.67 33.51
N ARG A 289 24.30 8.78 34.34
CA ARG A 289 25.75 8.53 34.36
C ARG A 289 26.24 7.86 33.08
N LEU A 290 25.47 6.93 32.53
CA LEU A 290 25.78 6.30 31.25
C LEU A 290 25.78 7.33 30.11
N LEU A 291 24.77 8.21 30.06
CA LEU A 291 24.66 9.26 29.06
C LEU A 291 25.82 10.26 29.16
N CYS A 292 26.15 10.72 30.37
CA CYS A 292 27.31 11.58 30.60
C CYS A 292 28.61 10.92 30.13
N ARG A 293 28.80 9.62 30.38
CA ARG A 293 29.98 8.89 29.92
C ARG A 293 30.05 8.78 28.40
N LEU A 294 28.93 8.47 27.76
CA LEU A 294 28.84 8.41 26.30
C LEU A 294 29.18 9.75 25.65
N GLN A 295 28.63 10.86 26.19
CA GLN A 295 28.90 12.21 25.70
C GLN A 295 30.37 12.62 25.88
N ALA A 296 30.96 12.33 27.04
CA ALA A 296 32.38 12.61 27.31
C ALA A 296 33.32 11.88 26.34
N GLU A 297 32.90 10.72 25.86
CA GLU A 297 33.64 9.91 24.88
C GLU A 297 33.21 10.21 23.43
N GLY A 298 32.49 11.31 23.18
CA GLY A 298 32.15 11.78 21.83
C GLY A 298 31.01 11.03 21.14
N VAL A 299 30.15 10.31 21.87
CA VAL A 299 28.90 9.76 21.36
C VAL A 299 27.77 10.76 21.62
N SER A 300 27.15 11.27 20.55
CA SER A 300 26.10 12.29 20.68
C SER A 300 24.82 11.73 21.30
N LEU A 301 24.05 12.62 21.94
CA LEU A 301 22.75 12.26 22.52
C LEU A 301 21.72 11.88 21.44
N SER A 302 21.78 12.53 20.28
CA SER A 302 20.94 12.19 19.12
C SER A 302 21.22 10.75 18.66
N PHE A 303 22.50 10.38 18.52
CA PHE A 303 22.87 9.02 18.14
C PHE A 303 22.34 7.98 19.13
N TYR A 304 22.46 8.26 20.44
CA TYR A 304 21.93 7.38 21.47
C TYR A 304 20.41 7.20 21.36
N ASN A 305 19.67 8.31 21.25
CA ASN A 305 18.21 8.31 21.18
C ASN A 305 17.69 7.65 19.91
N GLU A 306 18.38 7.78 18.78
CA GLU A 306 17.93 7.20 17.51
C GLU A 306 18.30 5.73 17.36
N ASN A 307 19.43 5.30 17.92
CA ASN A 307 20.05 4.02 17.55
C ASN A 307 20.30 3.06 18.71
N LEU A 308 20.38 3.55 19.95
CA LEU A 308 20.86 2.75 21.08
C LEU A 308 19.82 2.52 22.18
N GLN A 309 18.70 3.24 22.26
CA GLN A 309 17.69 3.19 23.36
C GLN A 309 17.63 1.85 24.14
N ILE A 310 18.52 1.69 25.12
CA ILE A 310 18.76 0.44 25.87
C ILE A 310 18.18 0.48 27.28
N PHE A 311 17.52 1.57 27.65
CA PHE A 311 16.90 1.74 28.96
C PHE A 311 15.82 0.69 29.24
N GLY A 312 15.85 0.08 30.43
CA GLY A 312 14.94 -1.00 30.82
C GLY A 312 15.33 -2.39 30.28
N TYR A 313 16.44 -2.49 29.53
CA TYR A 313 16.97 -3.74 29.00
C TYR A 313 18.34 -4.10 29.62
N GLU A 314 18.67 -3.57 30.80
CA GLU A 314 19.97 -3.76 31.45
C GLU A 314 20.30 -5.26 31.60
N ARG A 315 19.31 -6.06 31.97
CA ARG A 315 19.43 -7.52 32.11
C ARG A 315 19.69 -8.26 30.78
N TYR A 316 19.38 -7.63 29.65
CA TYR A 316 19.52 -8.20 28.31
C TYR A 316 20.45 -7.35 27.43
N LEU A 317 21.35 -6.59 28.06
CA LEU A 317 22.16 -5.57 27.38
C LEU A 317 22.99 -6.16 26.24
N SER A 318 23.70 -7.26 26.49
CA SER A 318 24.49 -7.96 25.46
C SER A 318 23.62 -8.45 24.30
N TYR A 319 22.42 -8.97 24.59
CA TYR A 319 21.48 -9.41 23.54
C TYR A 319 20.97 -8.22 22.71
N LYS A 320 20.63 -7.11 23.36
CA LYS A 320 20.15 -5.88 22.69
C LYS A 320 21.25 -5.27 21.83
N LEU A 321 22.47 -5.15 22.35
CA LEU A 321 23.64 -4.67 21.62
C LEU A 321 23.97 -5.57 20.43
N ASN A 322 23.93 -6.90 20.60
CA ASN A 322 24.11 -7.83 19.49
C ASN A 322 23.00 -7.71 18.44
N GLY A 323 21.76 -7.42 18.86
CA GLY A 323 20.66 -7.13 17.95
C GLY A 323 20.87 -5.87 17.13
N ILE A 324 21.40 -4.81 17.73
CA ILE A 324 21.76 -3.56 17.04
C ILE A 324 22.98 -3.79 16.12
N ALA A 325 23.99 -4.50 16.62
CA ALA A 325 25.18 -4.88 15.86
C ALA A 325 24.84 -5.71 14.61
N LYS A 326 23.79 -6.53 14.65
CA LYS A 326 23.30 -7.28 13.47
C LYS A 326 22.60 -6.39 12.43
N LYS A 327 22.06 -5.24 12.86
CA LYS A 327 21.40 -4.25 11.98
C LYS A 327 22.38 -3.27 11.37
N LEU A 328 23.57 -3.16 11.94
CA LEU A 328 24.70 -2.42 11.39
C LEU A 328 25.70 -3.44 10.82
N ASP A 329 26.65 -3.03 9.97
CA ASP A 329 27.62 -3.98 9.41
C ASP A 329 29.02 -3.38 9.30
N PRO A 330 30.05 -3.97 9.96
CA PRO A 330 31.44 -3.54 9.85
C PRO A 330 32.00 -3.64 8.43
N ASP A 331 31.57 -4.67 7.71
CA ASP A 331 32.05 -5.05 6.40
C ASP A 331 31.15 -4.51 5.29
N ALA A 332 30.24 -3.58 5.59
CA ALA A 332 29.33 -2.99 4.60
C ALA A 332 30.06 -2.63 3.31
N ARG A 333 31.22 -1.97 3.40
CA ARG A 333 32.03 -1.60 2.22
C ARG A 333 32.57 -2.81 1.46
N SER A 334 33.08 -3.82 2.17
CA SER A 334 33.64 -5.04 1.57
C SER A 334 32.54 -5.89 0.92
N LEU A 335 31.44 -6.11 1.64
CA LEU A 335 30.28 -6.88 1.20
C LEU A 335 29.58 -6.21 0.02
N VAL A 336 29.45 -4.88 0.02
CA VAL A 336 28.91 -4.14 -1.13
C VAL A 336 29.83 -4.29 -2.35
N ASN A 337 31.15 -4.23 -2.17
CA ASN A 337 32.10 -4.43 -3.28
C ASN A 337 32.05 -5.83 -3.89
N VAL A 338 31.74 -6.87 -3.10
CA VAL A 338 31.57 -8.25 -3.57
C VAL A 338 30.19 -8.48 -4.19
N LYS A 339 29.13 -7.95 -3.57
CA LYS A 339 27.74 -8.22 -4.00
C LYS A 339 27.25 -7.32 -5.12
N LEU A 340 27.76 -6.10 -5.24
CA LEU A 340 27.34 -5.17 -6.30
C LEU A 340 27.60 -5.75 -7.70
N PRO A 341 28.76 -6.34 -8.01
CA PRO A 341 28.99 -6.97 -9.32
C PRO A 341 28.01 -8.12 -9.63
N LEU A 342 27.67 -8.93 -8.63
CA LEU A 342 26.71 -10.03 -8.78
C LEU A 342 25.30 -9.51 -9.02
N LEU A 343 24.88 -8.51 -8.24
CA LEU A 343 23.58 -7.85 -8.42
C LEU A 343 23.45 -7.21 -9.80
N VAL A 344 24.48 -6.50 -10.26
CA VAL A 344 24.47 -5.87 -11.59
C VAL A 344 24.41 -6.92 -12.70
N GLU A 345 25.10 -8.04 -12.54
CA GLU A 345 25.01 -9.16 -13.47
C GLU A 345 23.60 -9.76 -13.51
N ASP A 346 22.98 -10.01 -12.36
CA ASP A 346 21.61 -10.52 -12.28
C ASP A 346 20.60 -9.51 -12.82
N LEU A 347 20.80 -8.20 -12.62
CA LEU A 347 19.96 -7.15 -13.20
C LEU A 347 20.03 -7.15 -14.74
N ILE A 348 21.23 -7.20 -15.31
CA ILE A 348 21.42 -7.26 -16.76
C ILE A 348 20.77 -8.53 -17.31
N LYS A 349 21.12 -9.70 -16.76
CA LYS A 349 20.55 -10.99 -17.20
C LYS A 349 19.03 -11.01 -17.09
N SER A 350 18.47 -10.55 -15.98
CA SER A 350 17.02 -10.48 -15.80
C SER A 350 16.37 -9.57 -16.84
N SER A 351 16.95 -8.39 -17.11
CA SER A 351 16.42 -7.45 -18.11
C SER A 351 16.49 -7.94 -19.55
N THR A 352 17.48 -8.79 -19.90
CA THR A 352 17.67 -9.32 -21.26
C THR A 352 17.02 -10.69 -21.48
N ILE A 353 16.83 -11.50 -20.44
CA ILE A 353 16.06 -12.75 -20.51
C ILE A 353 14.59 -12.49 -20.86
N GLU A 354 14.05 -11.33 -20.44
CA GLU A 354 12.70 -10.88 -20.79
C GLU A 354 12.54 -10.57 -22.29
N THR A 355 13.63 -10.39 -23.04
CA THR A 355 13.61 -10.10 -24.48
C THR A 355 14.05 -11.27 -25.36
N SER A 356 14.50 -12.39 -24.78
CA SER A 356 14.88 -13.57 -25.55
C SER A 356 13.68 -14.50 -25.81
N GLN A 357 13.55 -15.00 -27.04
CA GLN A 357 12.46 -15.91 -27.44
C GLN A 357 12.42 -17.22 -26.62
N GLU A 358 13.51 -17.56 -25.93
CA GLU A 358 13.69 -18.80 -25.16
C GLU A 358 13.03 -18.77 -23.77
N SER A 359 12.59 -17.61 -23.27
CA SER A 359 12.08 -17.47 -21.90
C SER A 359 10.69 -16.81 -21.86
N ARG A 360 9.65 -17.59 -22.12
CA ARG A 360 8.24 -17.23 -21.82
C ARG A 360 7.90 -17.26 -20.31
N ILE A 361 8.90 -17.30 -19.42
CA ILE A 361 8.69 -17.53 -17.98
C ILE A 361 8.25 -16.26 -17.25
N TYR A 362 8.71 -15.08 -17.70
CA TYR A 362 8.40 -13.80 -17.06
C TYR A 362 7.82 -12.80 -18.08
N PRO A 363 6.83 -11.96 -17.68
CA PRO A 363 6.31 -10.91 -18.53
C PRO A 363 7.39 -9.87 -18.92
N PRO A 364 7.24 -9.19 -20.07
CA PRO A 364 8.11 -8.09 -20.44
C PRO A 364 8.22 -7.03 -19.34
N TYR A 365 9.41 -6.44 -19.22
CA TYR A 365 9.74 -5.36 -18.30
C TYR A 365 9.59 -5.70 -16.81
N THR A 366 9.56 -6.97 -16.44
CA THR A 366 9.49 -7.43 -15.04
C THR A 366 10.60 -6.81 -14.19
N THR A 367 11.83 -6.77 -14.69
CA THR A 367 12.99 -6.19 -14.01
C THR A 367 12.81 -4.69 -13.78
N PHE A 368 12.28 -3.97 -14.77
CA PHE A 368 11.98 -2.55 -14.64
C PHE A 368 10.87 -2.31 -13.64
N ASN A 369 9.82 -3.12 -13.66
CA ASN A 369 8.73 -2.99 -12.70
C ASN A 369 9.19 -3.27 -11.26
N ILE A 370 10.12 -4.21 -11.05
CA ILE A 370 10.76 -4.43 -9.73
C ILE A 370 11.51 -3.18 -9.28
N LEU A 371 12.33 -2.59 -10.16
CA LEU A 371 13.08 -1.36 -9.87
C LEU A 371 12.16 -0.17 -9.59
N LEU A 372 11.12 0.01 -10.40
CA LEU A 372 10.13 1.07 -10.25
C LEU A 372 9.29 0.89 -9.00
N THR A 373 8.97 -0.35 -8.60
CA THR A 373 8.26 -0.63 -7.35
C THR A 373 9.12 -0.29 -6.14
N PHE A 374 10.42 -0.60 -6.21
CA PHE A 374 11.35 -0.25 -5.15
C PHE A 374 11.53 1.27 -5.05
N LEU A 375 11.69 1.93 -6.19
CA LEU A 375 11.76 3.38 -6.29
C LEU A 375 10.49 4.03 -5.74
N TRP A 376 9.31 3.52 -6.12
CA TRP A 376 8.01 3.97 -5.63
C TRP A 376 7.92 3.90 -4.10
N LYS A 377 8.32 2.78 -3.49
CA LYS A 377 8.36 2.65 -2.02
C LYS A 377 9.41 3.56 -1.34
N LYS A 378 10.43 4.04 -2.07
CA LYS A 378 11.44 4.98 -1.57
C LYS A 378 11.06 6.46 -1.72
N ILE A 379 10.10 6.79 -2.58
CA ILE A 379 9.64 8.17 -2.79
C ILE A 379 8.87 8.64 -1.55
N LEU A 380 9.31 9.75 -0.95
CA LEU A 380 8.72 10.32 0.26
C LEU A 380 7.91 11.60 -0.03
N SER A 381 8.16 12.23 -1.17
CA SER A 381 7.59 13.53 -1.55
C SER A 381 7.40 13.67 -3.08
N GLY A 382 6.65 14.69 -3.51
CA GLY A 382 6.54 15.01 -4.95
C GLY A 382 7.82 15.56 -5.58
N ALA A 383 8.77 16.08 -4.80
CA ALA A 383 10.07 16.54 -5.31
C ALA A 383 10.90 15.36 -5.84
N ASP A 384 10.85 14.23 -5.14
CA ASP A 384 11.53 12.98 -5.51
C ASP A 384 11.08 12.44 -6.88
N VAL A 385 9.80 12.64 -7.23
CA VAL A 385 9.22 12.28 -8.52
C VAL A 385 9.80 13.15 -9.64
N ASN A 386 9.87 14.46 -9.42
CA ASN A 386 10.44 15.39 -10.40
C ASN A 386 11.93 15.13 -10.62
N ASP A 387 12.68 14.87 -9.55
CA ASP A 387 14.10 14.54 -9.62
C ASP A 387 14.33 13.25 -10.43
N TYR A 388 13.47 12.24 -10.24
CA TYR A 388 13.50 11.03 -11.06
C TYR A 388 13.33 11.34 -12.56
N PHE A 389 12.29 12.09 -12.96
CA PHE A 389 12.02 12.35 -14.38
C PHE A 389 13.02 13.31 -15.03
N ASN A 390 13.52 14.30 -14.29
CA ASN A 390 14.55 15.21 -14.78
C ASN A 390 15.85 14.44 -15.08
N GLU A 391 16.28 13.59 -14.15
CA GLU A 391 17.46 12.74 -14.32
C GLU A 391 17.23 11.66 -15.40
N LEU A 392 16.02 11.08 -15.48
CA LEU A 392 15.69 10.05 -16.47
C LEU A 392 15.75 10.63 -17.88
N SER A 393 15.14 11.80 -18.09
CA SER A 393 15.10 12.47 -19.40
C SER A 393 16.51 12.80 -19.89
N LEU A 394 17.35 13.38 -19.03
CA LEU A 394 18.75 13.67 -19.35
C LEU A 394 19.51 12.39 -19.73
N ARG A 395 19.31 11.30 -18.99
CA ARG A 395 20.06 10.05 -19.20
C ARG A 395 19.59 9.27 -20.41
N ILE A 396 18.28 9.22 -20.67
CA ILE A 396 17.72 8.60 -21.87
C ILE A 396 18.19 9.39 -23.11
N LEU A 397 18.13 10.72 -23.09
CA LEU A 397 18.63 11.56 -24.18
C LEU A 397 20.12 11.33 -24.47
N LEU A 398 20.97 11.28 -23.43
CA LEU A 398 22.40 10.97 -23.58
C LEU A 398 22.66 9.54 -24.09
N CYS A 399 21.80 8.57 -23.76
CA CYS A 399 21.90 7.20 -24.26
C CYS A 399 21.43 7.07 -25.72
N LEU A 400 20.41 7.84 -26.11
CA LEU A 400 19.85 7.88 -27.46
C LEU A 400 20.73 8.68 -28.45
N GLU A 401 21.33 9.79 -28.00
CA GLU A 401 22.25 10.60 -28.84
C GLU A 401 23.55 9.87 -29.18
N SER A 402 24.01 8.97 -28.31
CA SER A 402 25.20 8.14 -28.57
C SER A 402 24.95 6.98 -29.54
N HIS A 403 23.69 6.69 -29.92
CA HIS A 403 23.33 5.48 -30.68
C HIS A 403 22.31 5.69 -31.81
N LYS A 404 22.19 6.93 -32.32
CA LYS A 404 21.29 7.32 -33.43
C LYS A 404 21.53 6.63 -34.79
N ALA A 405 22.34 5.57 -34.86
CA ALA A 405 22.69 4.88 -36.11
C ALA A 405 22.08 3.47 -36.30
N ILE A 406 21.35 2.88 -35.33
CA ILE A 406 21.05 1.42 -35.38
C ILE A 406 19.55 1.04 -35.23
N LEU A 407 18.65 1.98 -34.90
CA LEU A 407 17.23 1.65 -34.65
C LEU A 407 16.37 1.62 -35.93
N ASN A 408 16.45 0.52 -36.69
CA ASN A 408 15.43 0.11 -37.66
C ASN A 408 14.98 -1.33 -37.32
N LYS A 409 13.64 -1.54 -37.28
CA LYS A 409 12.84 -2.80 -37.18
C LYS A 409 12.20 -3.09 -35.81
N GLU A 410 11.06 -3.76 -35.66
CA GLU A 410 9.70 -3.78 -36.27
C GLU A 410 8.75 -4.72 -35.47
N ASP A 411 9.24 -5.49 -34.49
CA ASP A 411 8.48 -6.61 -33.92
C ASP A 411 7.99 -6.39 -32.47
N ASP A 412 6.85 -5.70 -32.28
CA ASP A 412 5.89 -5.98 -31.17
C ASP A 412 4.57 -5.16 -31.25
N PHE A 413 4.28 -4.56 -32.40
CA PHE A 413 3.20 -3.59 -32.58
C PHE A 413 1.78 -4.20 -32.45
N GLU A 414 1.57 -5.43 -32.91
CA GLU A 414 0.25 -6.10 -32.89
C GLU A 414 -0.30 -6.33 -31.47
N ASN A 415 0.57 -6.71 -30.52
CA ASN A 415 0.16 -6.97 -29.13
C ASN A 415 -0.22 -5.67 -28.40
N TYR A 416 0.48 -4.58 -28.70
CA TYR A 416 0.20 -3.26 -28.15
C TYR A 416 -1.14 -2.70 -28.64
N VAL A 417 -1.45 -2.86 -29.94
CA VAL A 417 -2.72 -2.39 -30.52
C VAL A 417 -3.92 -3.19 -29.99
N LEU A 418 -3.78 -4.51 -29.79
CA LEU A 418 -4.83 -5.34 -29.15
C LEU A 418 -5.16 -4.86 -27.73
N SER A 419 -4.15 -4.56 -26.92
CA SER A 419 -4.34 -4.09 -25.53
C SER A 419 -5.03 -2.72 -25.44
N LEU A 420 -4.81 -1.85 -26.43
CA LEU A 420 -5.43 -0.53 -26.50
C LEU A 420 -6.86 -0.57 -27.03
N TYR A 421 -7.18 -1.52 -27.91
CA TYR A 421 -8.54 -1.78 -28.37
C TYR A 421 -9.44 -2.25 -27.22
N GLU A 422 -8.94 -3.20 -26.41
CA GLU A 422 -9.61 -3.65 -25.18
C GLU A 422 -9.85 -2.51 -24.18
N GLN A 423 -8.91 -1.56 -24.04
CA GLN A 423 -9.08 -0.43 -23.13
C GLN A 423 -10.05 0.66 -23.59
N ARG A 424 -10.21 0.88 -24.90
CA ARG A 424 -10.90 2.08 -25.42
C ARG A 424 -12.25 1.82 -26.08
N VAL A 425 -12.44 0.65 -26.69
CA VAL A 425 -13.69 0.31 -27.41
C VAL A 425 -14.61 -0.53 -26.53
N TYR A 426 -14.04 -1.45 -25.76
CA TYR A 426 -14.78 -2.39 -24.94
C TYR A 426 -15.48 -1.74 -23.72
N ASN A 427 -14.87 -0.70 -23.15
CA ASN A 427 -15.44 0.12 -22.07
C ASN A 427 -16.65 0.98 -22.50
N ALA A 428 -16.96 1.04 -23.81
CA ALA A 428 -18.21 1.64 -24.26
C ALA A 428 -19.43 0.76 -23.93
N PHE A 429 -19.28 -0.57 -23.96
CA PHE A 429 -20.39 -1.51 -23.73
C PHE A 429 -20.61 -1.82 -22.24
N PHE A 430 -19.59 -2.11 -21.45
CA PHE A 430 -19.70 -2.32 -19.99
C PHE A 430 -19.32 -1.08 -19.17
N PRO A 431 -19.83 -0.89 -17.93
CA PRO A 431 -19.25 0.11 -17.03
C PRO A 431 -17.83 -0.36 -16.64
N GLU A 432 -16.93 0.59 -16.34
CA GLU A 432 -15.65 0.22 -15.71
C GLU A 432 -15.94 -0.59 -14.42
N LEU A 433 -15.18 -1.67 -14.20
CA LEU A 433 -15.26 -2.40 -12.95
C LEU A 433 -14.79 -1.47 -11.82
N ALA A 434 -15.64 -1.25 -10.82
CA ALA A 434 -15.26 -0.57 -9.61
C ALA A 434 -14.15 -1.39 -8.93
N ILE A 435 -12.92 -0.88 -8.91
CA ILE A 435 -11.80 -1.48 -8.18
C ILE A 435 -11.38 -0.42 -7.16
N THR A 436 -11.84 -0.54 -5.92
CA THR A 436 -11.60 0.46 -4.87
C THR A 436 -10.77 -0.11 -3.73
N ALA A 437 -10.02 0.78 -3.05
CA ALA A 437 -9.17 0.43 -1.92
C ALA A 437 -9.98 0.30 -0.62
N ILE A 438 -9.37 -0.41 0.35
CA ILE A 438 -9.91 -0.86 1.65
C ILE A 438 -10.94 0.11 2.26
N SER A 439 -12.10 -0.42 2.66
CA SER A 439 -13.13 0.36 3.36
C SER A 439 -12.61 0.84 4.72
N ARG A 440 -12.61 2.16 4.93
CA ARG A 440 -12.48 2.74 6.27
C ARG A 440 -13.89 2.95 6.81
N ALA A 441 -14.49 1.95 7.45
CA ALA A 441 -15.71 2.21 8.19
C ALA A 441 -15.44 3.23 9.31
N SER A 442 -16.12 4.36 9.18
CA SER A 442 -16.33 5.29 10.28
C SER A 442 -17.21 4.62 11.34
N ASP A 443 -16.79 4.81 12.58
CA ASP A 443 -17.48 4.51 13.84
C ASP A 443 -17.16 3.15 14.47
N LYS A 444 -16.60 3.25 15.68
CA LYS A 444 -16.26 2.15 16.57
C LYS A 444 -17.50 1.25 16.78
N GLY A 445 -17.45 0.02 16.28
CA GLY A 445 -18.38 -1.05 16.69
C GLY A 445 -19.33 -1.60 15.62
N ILE A 446 -19.23 -1.20 14.35
CA ILE A 446 -20.05 -1.78 13.27
C ILE A 446 -19.26 -2.90 12.55
N GLU A 447 -19.83 -4.10 12.48
CA GLU A 447 -19.31 -5.21 11.67
C GLU A 447 -19.44 -4.86 10.17
N THR A 448 -18.32 -4.74 9.47
CA THR A 448 -18.30 -4.36 8.04
C THR A 448 -18.29 -5.56 7.12
N PHE A 449 -19.08 -5.50 6.04
CA PHE A 449 -19.02 -6.46 4.94
C PHE A 449 -17.64 -6.42 4.26
N PRO A 450 -17.05 -7.54 3.79
CA PRO A 450 -15.70 -7.54 3.26
C PRO A 450 -15.61 -6.85 1.89
N ASP A 451 -14.52 -6.14 1.67
CA ASP A 451 -14.30 -5.29 0.49
C ASP A 451 -14.43 -6.05 -0.84
N CYS A 452 -13.81 -7.24 -0.96
CA CYS A 452 -13.92 -8.02 -2.21
C CYS A 452 -15.34 -8.54 -2.49
N GLY A 453 -16.11 -8.83 -1.43
CA GLY A 453 -17.51 -9.22 -1.56
C GLY A 453 -18.36 -8.04 -2.02
N GLU A 454 -18.25 -6.90 -1.33
CA GLU A 454 -18.94 -5.67 -1.66
C GLU A 454 -18.72 -5.27 -3.12
N THR A 455 -17.46 -5.22 -3.52
CA THR A 455 -17.05 -4.70 -4.82
C THR A 455 -17.55 -5.60 -5.95
N SER A 456 -17.51 -6.92 -5.75
CA SER A 456 -18.01 -7.88 -6.74
C SER A 456 -19.53 -7.79 -6.95
N ILE A 457 -20.31 -7.58 -5.88
CA ILE A 457 -21.77 -7.36 -5.98
C ILE A 457 -22.07 -6.04 -6.68
N ARG A 458 -21.34 -4.98 -6.33
CA ARG A 458 -21.51 -3.67 -6.97
C ARG A 458 -21.27 -3.77 -8.47
N ASN A 459 -20.20 -4.46 -8.88
CA ASN A 459 -19.91 -4.69 -10.29
C ASN A 459 -20.97 -5.53 -11.00
N PHE A 460 -21.49 -6.58 -10.35
CA PHE A 460 -22.61 -7.37 -10.86
C PHE A 460 -23.84 -6.49 -11.14
N ILE A 461 -24.24 -5.65 -10.17
CA ILE A 461 -25.41 -4.77 -10.33
C ILE A 461 -25.14 -3.67 -11.36
N ASN A 462 -23.95 -3.04 -11.36
CA ASN A 462 -23.58 -2.00 -12.32
C ASN A 462 -23.69 -2.47 -13.77
N VAL A 463 -23.18 -3.67 -14.06
CA VAL A 463 -23.25 -4.28 -15.38
C VAL A 463 -24.70 -4.50 -15.82
N LEU A 464 -25.55 -4.96 -14.89
CA LEU A 464 -26.96 -5.20 -15.16
C LEU A 464 -27.75 -3.91 -15.42
N ILE A 465 -27.52 -2.84 -14.67
CA ILE A 465 -28.35 -1.61 -14.72
C ILE A 465 -27.79 -0.51 -15.62
N LYS A 466 -26.64 -0.73 -16.29
CA LYS A 466 -26.11 0.23 -17.26
C LYS A 466 -27.10 0.40 -18.41
N ASP A 467 -27.48 1.65 -18.66
CA ASP A 467 -28.21 2.05 -19.87
C ASP A 467 -27.18 2.40 -20.96
N HIS A 468 -27.05 1.53 -21.96
CA HIS A 468 -26.06 1.70 -23.02
C HIS A 468 -26.31 2.94 -23.88
N LYS A 469 -27.58 3.35 -24.04
CA LYS A 469 -27.95 4.52 -24.86
C LYS A 469 -27.65 5.81 -24.14
N LYS A 470 -27.99 5.88 -22.86
CA LYS A 470 -27.82 7.10 -22.03
C LYS A 470 -26.44 7.19 -21.38
N LYS A 471 -25.65 6.13 -21.40
CA LYS A 471 -24.33 6.04 -20.74
C LYS A 471 -24.37 6.38 -19.25
N ILE A 472 -25.39 5.90 -18.55
CA ILE A 472 -25.59 6.08 -17.09
C ILE A 472 -25.94 4.75 -16.44
N LEU A 473 -25.80 4.69 -15.11
CA LEU A 473 -26.44 3.67 -14.30
C LEU A 473 -27.89 4.10 -14.03
N ASN A 474 -28.84 3.36 -14.59
CA ASN A 474 -30.24 3.76 -14.55
C ASN A 474 -30.99 3.00 -13.43
N ALA A 475 -31.21 3.69 -12.31
CA ALA A 475 -31.94 3.14 -11.16
C ALA A 475 -33.40 2.80 -11.49
N ASP A 476 -34.00 3.40 -12.53
CA ASP A 476 -35.39 3.14 -12.91
C ASP A 476 -35.58 1.69 -13.37
N PHE A 477 -34.53 1.04 -13.89
CA PHE A 477 -34.59 -0.40 -14.20
C PHE A 477 -34.84 -1.25 -12.95
N LEU A 478 -34.30 -0.84 -11.79
CA LEU A 478 -34.50 -1.54 -10.52
C LEU A 478 -35.87 -1.21 -9.88
N GLU A 479 -36.45 -0.05 -10.16
CA GLU A 479 -37.78 0.32 -9.64
C GLU A 479 -38.92 -0.37 -10.38
N ASN A 480 -38.73 -0.65 -11.68
CA ASN A 480 -39.77 -1.17 -12.56
C ASN A 480 -39.80 -2.71 -12.67
N ILE A 481 -38.91 -3.41 -11.96
CA ILE A 481 -38.94 -4.88 -11.90
C ILE A 481 -39.97 -5.38 -10.88
N PRO A 482 -40.57 -6.57 -11.10
CA PRO A 482 -41.61 -7.13 -10.24
C PRO A 482 -41.07 -7.73 -8.92
N PHE A 483 -39.94 -7.21 -8.41
CA PHE A 483 -39.30 -7.66 -7.18
C PHE A 483 -39.16 -6.49 -6.20
N PRO A 484 -39.28 -6.73 -4.89
CA PRO A 484 -39.17 -5.69 -3.87
C PRO A 484 -37.71 -5.31 -3.62
N VAL A 485 -37.07 -4.65 -4.60
CA VAL A 485 -35.69 -4.14 -4.46
C VAL A 485 -35.60 -3.16 -3.29
N SER A 486 -34.51 -3.26 -2.52
CA SER A 486 -34.28 -2.38 -1.37
C SER A 486 -34.26 -0.91 -1.78
N LYS A 487 -35.05 -0.08 -1.09
CA LYS A 487 -35.09 1.37 -1.27
C LYS A 487 -33.71 2.02 -1.14
N GLY A 488 -32.84 1.44 -0.30
CA GLY A 488 -31.47 1.92 -0.14
C GLY A 488 -30.62 1.75 -1.40
N VAL A 489 -30.81 0.66 -2.14
CA VAL A 489 -30.10 0.38 -3.40
C VAL A 489 -30.56 1.35 -4.49
N ILE A 490 -31.87 1.54 -4.60
CA ILE A 490 -32.47 2.50 -5.54
C ILE A 490 -31.97 3.92 -5.25
N ALA A 491 -32.00 4.36 -3.99
CA ALA A 491 -31.51 5.66 -3.58
C ALA A 491 -30.01 5.84 -3.86
N PHE A 492 -29.21 4.78 -3.66
CA PHE A 492 -27.79 4.78 -3.96
C PHE A 492 -27.53 5.06 -5.45
N TYR A 493 -28.19 4.32 -6.36
CA TYR A 493 -27.97 4.49 -7.80
C TYR A 493 -28.59 5.78 -8.36
N ARG A 494 -29.60 6.36 -7.70
CA ARG A 494 -30.04 7.72 -8.01
C ARG A 494 -29.00 8.78 -7.63
N LYS A 495 -28.30 8.60 -6.52
CA LYS A 495 -27.23 9.49 -6.06
C LYS A 495 -25.97 9.35 -6.93
N HIS A 496 -25.64 8.13 -7.34
CA HIS A 496 -24.41 7.75 -8.05
C HIS A 496 -24.72 7.18 -9.44
N SER A 497 -25.45 7.94 -10.26
CA SER A 497 -25.92 7.50 -11.60
C SER A 497 -24.86 7.64 -12.70
N SER A 498 -23.81 8.44 -12.48
CA SER A 498 -22.74 8.64 -13.47
C SER A 498 -21.77 7.48 -13.49
N LEU A 499 -21.38 7.01 -14.68
CA LEU A 499 -20.35 5.98 -14.86
C LEU A 499 -19.00 6.37 -14.25
N GLU A 500 -18.65 7.66 -14.25
CA GLU A 500 -17.40 8.17 -13.66
C GLU A 500 -17.39 8.04 -12.13
N SER A 501 -18.55 8.19 -11.49
CA SER A 501 -18.67 8.14 -10.03
C SER A 501 -18.45 6.75 -9.43
N ILE A 502 -18.57 5.70 -10.25
CA ILE A 502 -18.52 4.29 -9.80
C ILE A 502 -17.18 3.93 -9.15
N SER A 503 -16.08 4.49 -9.65
CA SER A 503 -14.71 4.22 -9.20
C SER A 503 -14.28 5.12 -8.03
N HIS A 504 -15.08 6.11 -7.64
CA HIS A 504 -14.75 7.02 -6.55
C HIS A 504 -14.83 6.34 -5.17
N GLN A 505 -13.87 6.65 -4.29
CA GLN A 505 -13.83 6.11 -2.92
C GLN A 505 -15.08 6.48 -2.10
N ASN A 506 -15.66 7.66 -2.31
CA ASN A 506 -16.88 8.06 -1.60
C ASN A 506 -18.08 7.19 -1.96
N THR A 507 -18.21 6.84 -3.25
CA THR A 507 -19.24 5.92 -3.76
C THR A 507 -19.06 4.53 -3.17
N HIS A 508 -17.81 4.05 -3.06
CA HIS A 508 -17.50 2.80 -2.38
C HIS A 508 -17.87 2.83 -0.89
N ASN A 509 -17.51 3.88 -0.16
CA ASN A 509 -17.82 3.99 1.27
C ASN A 509 -19.34 4.03 1.52
N ASP A 510 -20.08 4.78 0.70
CA ASP A 510 -21.55 4.85 0.76
C ASP A 510 -22.19 3.47 0.53
N TRP A 511 -21.68 2.71 -0.45
CA TRP A 511 -22.17 1.38 -0.78
C TRP A 511 -21.81 0.34 0.28
N ALA A 512 -20.57 0.35 0.77
CA ALA A 512 -20.12 -0.53 1.85
C ALA A 512 -20.95 -0.29 3.14
N LYS A 513 -21.31 0.96 3.44
CA LYS A 513 -22.20 1.32 4.55
C LYS A 513 -23.61 0.77 4.34
N LEU A 514 -24.16 0.88 3.12
CA LEU A 514 -25.46 0.31 2.78
C LEU A 514 -25.49 -1.21 3.01
N ILE A 515 -24.51 -1.96 2.46
CA ILE A 515 -24.48 -3.41 2.61
C ILE A 515 -24.25 -3.84 4.06
N SER A 516 -23.37 -3.14 4.79
CA SER A 516 -23.06 -3.48 6.19
C SER A 516 -24.25 -3.25 7.14
N SER A 517 -25.20 -2.36 6.79
CA SER A 517 -26.41 -2.11 7.58
C SER A 517 -27.32 -3.34 7.70
N PHE A 518 -27.23 -4.30 6.76
CA PHE A 518 -28.06 -5.49 6.74
C PHE A 518 -27.70 -6.55 7.81
N ASN A 519 -26.61 -6.34 8.57
CA ASN A 519 -26.21 -7.20 9.69
C ASN A 519 -26.72 -6.73 11.05
N GLN A 520 -27.41 -5.58 11.13
CA GLN A 520 -27.78 -4.98 12.41
C GLN A 520 -29.06 -5.57 13.04
N ASP A 521 -29.79 -6.43 12.33
CA ASP A 521 -31.00 -7.09 12.86
C ASP A 521 -30.64 -8.29 13.75
N GLN A 522 -30.74 -8.08 15.06
CA GLN A 522 -30.26 -8.94 16.15
C GLN A 522 -30.97 -10.29 16.33
N GLN A 523 -31.86 -10.73 15.43
CA GLN A 523 -32.62 -11.97 15.65
C GLN A 523 -32.06 -13.22 14.95
N LYS A 524 -31.07 -13.09 14.07
CA LYS A 524 -30.19 -14.18 13.58
C LYS A 524 -29.15 -13.58 12.62
N PRO A 525 -27.83 -13.67 12.87
CA PRO A 525 -26.85 -13.25 11.87
C PRO A 525 -26.99 -14.16 10.64
N THR A 526 -27.56 -13.62 9.56
CA THR A 526 -27.81 -14.35 8.30
C THR A 526 -26.52 -14.54 7.50
N ILE A 527 -25.51 -13.72 7.78
CA ILE A 527 -24.22 -13.69 7.10
C ILE A 527 -23.17 -14.15 8.10
N SER A 528 -22.48 -15.26 7.81
CA SER A 528 -21.49 -15.85 8.71
C SER A 528 -20.11 -15.25 8.49
N TYR A 529 -19.52 -14.70 9.57
CA TYR A 529 -18.19 -14.13 9.57
C TYR A 529 -17.17 -15.01 10.31
N THR A 530 -15.93 -15.03 9.84
CA THR A 530 -14.74 -15.52 10.54
C THR A 530 -13.90 -14.35 10.99
N LYS A 531 -13.50 -14.34 12.27
CA LYS A 531 -12.56 -13.36 12.82
C LYS A 531 -11.18 -14.00 12.94
N PRO A 532 -10.20 -13.62 12.12
CA PRO A 532 -8.82 -14.07 12.32
C PRO A 532 -8.30 -13.53 13.65
N TYR A 533 -7.58 -14.35 14.42
CA TYR A 533 -7.09 -14.04 15.79
C TYR A 533 -6.20 -12.77 15.90
N LEU A 534 -5.79 -12.19 14.77
CA LEU A 534 -4.86 -11.06 14.67
C LEU A 534 -5.35 -9.92 13.75
N ASN A 535 -6.55 -10.03 13.17
CA ASN A 535 -7.06 -9.05 12.20
C ASN A 535 -8.34 -8.38 12.71
N PRO A 536 -8.46 -7.03 12.72
CA PRO A 536 -9.72 -6.35 13.04
C PRO A 536 -10.83 -6.58 12.01
N PHE A 537 -10.51 -7.07 10.81
CA PHE A 537 -11.47 -7.27 9.72
C PHE A 537 -12.07 -8.68 9.73
N TYR A 538 -13.37 -8.75 9.42
CA TYR A 538 -14.12 -10.00 9.32
C TYR A 538 -13.99 -10.59 7.90
N GLU A 539 -13.77 -11.90 7.81
CA GLU A 539 -13.82 -12.65 6.55
C GLU A 539 -15.18 -13.36 6.42
N LEU A 540 -15.70 -13.57 5.22
CA LEU A 540 -16.92 -14.36 5.04
C LEU A 540 -16.58 -15.86 5.13
N LYS A 541 -17.34 -16.61 5.93
CA LYS A 541 -17.49 -18.08 5.76
C LYS A 541 -18.13 -18.36 4.38
N PRO A 542 -18.09 -19.59 3.82
CA PRO A 542 -18.07 -19.84 2.37
C PRO A 542 -18.98 -18.93 1.51
N GLY A 543 -18.37 -18.35 0.46
CA GLY A 543 -18.83 -17.11 -0.18
C GLY A 543 -20.15 -17.16 -0.94
N GLY A 544 -20.48 -18.28 -1.60
CA GLY A 544 -21.67 -18.38 -2.48
C GLY A 544 -23.00 -18.20 -1.76
N ARG A 545 -23.24 -18.97 -0.69
CA ARG A 545 -24.47 -18.89 0.11
C ARG A 545 -24.63 -17.56 0.83
N ASN A 546 -23.55 -17.04 1.41
CA ASN A 546 -23.55 -15.71 2.04
C ASN A 546 -23.89 -14.62 1.00
N MET A 547 -23.40 -14.75 -0.23
CA MET A 547 -23.68 -13.81 -1.32
C MET A 547 -25.14 -13.84 -1.75
N LEU A 548 -25.75 -15.03 -1.83
CA LEU A 548 -27.18 -15.16 -2.12
C LEU A 548 -28.05 -14.46 -1.07
N HIS A 549 -27.72 -14.60 0.21
CA HIS A 549 -28.45 -13.90 1.28
C HIS A 549 -28.35 -12.37 1.16
N VAL A 550 -27.19 -11.85 0.72
CA VAL A 550 -27.01 -10.42 0.48
C VAL A 550 -27.82 -9.97 -0.73
N LEU A 551 -27.76 -10.71 -1.84
CA LEU A 551 -28.54 -10.42 -3.05
C LEU A 551 -30.05 -10.49 -2.76
N GLN A 552 -30.51 -11.46 -1.97
CA GLN A 552 -31.92 -11.54 -1.56
C GLN A 552 -32.35 -10.29 -0.79
N LYS A 553 -31.52 -9.77 0.11
CA LYS A 553 -31.81 -8.51 0.83
C LYS A 553 -31.74 -7.27 -0.07
N LEU A 554 -30.84 -7.25 -1.05
CA LEU A 554 -30.67 -6.12 -1.97
C LEU A 554 -31.78 -6.06 -3.02
N LEU A 555 -32.09 -7.22 -3.62
CA LEU A 555 -32.89 -7.34 -4.84
C LEU A 555 -34.29 -7.93 -4.59
N GLY A 556 -34.54 -8.51 -3.40
CA GLY A 556 -35.84 -9.05 -3.04
C GLY A 556 -36.17 -10.40 -3.68
N VAL A 557 -35.16 -11.14 -4.16
CA VAL A 557 -35.32 -12.37 -4.95
C VAL A 557 -34.35 -13.46 -4.50
N GLU A 558 -34.83 -14.71 -4.41
CA GLU A 558 -33.98 -15.86 -4.05
C GLU A 558 -33.25 -16.45 -5.27
N ASP A 559 -33.87 -16.37 -6.44
CA ASP A 559 -33.35 -16.88 -7.71
C ASP A 559 -32.77 -15.74 -8.56
N ILE A 560 -31.44 -15.70 -8.70
CA ILE A 560 -30.73 -14.71 -9.51
C ILE A 560 -31.14 -14.81 -10.98
N GLY A 561 -31.42 -16.01 -11.51
CA GLY A 561 -31.83 -16.21 -12.89
C GLY A 561 -33.13 -15.48 -13.20
N GLN A 562 -34.13 -15.62 -12.33
CA GLN A 562 -35.42 -14.93 -12.46
C GLN A 562 -35.28 -13.40 -12.40
N PHE A 563 -34.37 -12.90 -11.55
CA PHE A 563 -34.06 -11.48 -11.49
C PHE A 563 -33.51 -10.95 -12.80
N VAL A 564 -32.49 -11.62 -13.35
CA VAL A 564 -31.86 -11.23 -14.62
C VAL A 564 -32.86 -11.29 -15.76
N GLU A 565 -33.73 -12.31 -15.81
CA GLU A 565 -34.76 -12.43 -16.83
C GLU A 565 -35.78 -11.29 -16.76
N ALA A 566 -36.24 -10.92 -15.56
CA ALA A 566 -37.17 -9.80 -15.39
C ALA A 566 -36.52 -8.46 -15.76
N LEU A 567 -35.26 -8.27 -15.38
CA LEU A 567 -34.51 -7.06 -15.72
C LEU A 567 -34.28 -6.95 -17.24
N ALA A 568 -33.96 -8.07 -17.91
CA ALA A 568 -33.83 -8.14 -19.35
C ALA A 568 -35.11 -7.67 -20.06
N LYS A 569 -36.28 -8.11 -19.56
CA LYS A 569 -37.60 -7.66 -20.06
C LYS A 569 -37.82 -6.16 -19.85
N VAL A 570 -37.44 -5.61 -18.70
CA VAL A 570 -37.55 -4.16 -18.41
C VAL A 570 -36.63 -3.33 -19.29
N LYS A 571 -35.40 -3.81 -19.54
CA LYS A 571 -34.42 -3.12 -20.40
C LYS A 571 -34.73 -3.26 -21.90
N GLY A 572 -35.46 -4.31 -22.28
CA GLY A 572 -35.64 -4.68 -23.69
C GLY A 572 -34.33 -5.15 -24.34
N GLU A 573 -33.45 -5.78 -23.55
CA GLU A 573 -32.14 -6.30 -23.96
C GLU A 573 -32.11 -7.81 -23.80
N LYS A 574 -31.36 -8.52 -24.66
CA LYS A 574 -31.15 -9.96 -24.51
C LYS A 574 -30.04 -10.19 -23.48
N ILE A 575 -30.43 -10.66 -22.29
CA ILE A 575 -29.50 -11.04 -21.21
C ILE A 575 -29.77 -12.48 -20.79
N GLU A 576 -28.81 -13.37 -21.01
CA GLU A 576 -28.85 -14.77 -20.59
C GLU A 576 -28.02 -14.97 -19.31
N CYS A 577 -28.56 -15.69 -18.33
CA CYS A 577 -27.87 -16.03 -17.07
C CYS A 577 -27.67 -17.55 -16.99
N CYS A 578 -26.41 -18.01 -16.97
CA CYS A 578 -26.05 -19.41 -16.79
C CYS A 578 -25.55 -19.63 -15.36
N LEU A 579 -26.20 -20.57 -14.67
CA LEU A 579 -25.92 -20.97 -13.28
C LEU A 579 -25.38 -22.41 -13.18
N ASP A 580 -25.09 -23.08 -14.29
CA ASP A 580 -24.66 -24.50 -14.32
C ASP A 580 -23.36 -24.76 -13.56
N HIS A 581 -22.53 -23.72 -13.41
CA HIS A 581 -21.28 -23.74 -12.67
C HIS A 581 -21.37 -23.04 -11.31
N PHE A 582 -22.57 -22.70 -10.85
CA PHE A 582 -22.78 -22.00 -9.59
C PHE A 582 -23.23 -22.98 -8.49
N PHE A 583 -22.33 -23.25 -7.55
CA PHE A 583 -22.53 -24.20 -6.46
C PHE A 583 -22.44 -23.46 -5.11
N PRO A 584 -23.53 -22.84 -4.62
CA PRO A 584 -23.47 -21.91 -3.48
C PRO A 584 -23.06 -22.57 -2.15
N ASP A 585 -23.29 -23.87 -1.99
CA ASP A 585 -22.95 -24.64 -0.77
C ASP A 585 -21.60 -25.35 -0.84
N ARG A 586 -20.91 -25.35 -1.99
CA ARG A 586 -19.64 -26.09 -2.18
C ARG A 586 -18.43 -25.17 -1.97
N PHE A 587 -17.62 -25.48 -0.95
CA PHE A 587 -16.42 -24.73 -0.57
C PHE A 587 -15.10 -25.46 -0.90
N ASP A 588 -15.23 -26.68 -1.41
CA ASP A 588 -14.14 -27.60 -1.76
C ASP A 588 -13.65 -27.45 -3.21
N LEU A 589 -14.48 -26.86 -4.09
CA LEU A 589 -14.19 -26.65 -5.51
C LEU A 589 -12.92 -25.84 -5.75
N ASN A 590 -12.22 -26.10 -6.86
CA ASN A 590 -11.04 -25.30 -7.21
C ASN A 590 -11.43 -23.88 -7.57
N ASP A 591 -10.47 -22.97 -7.47
CA ASP A 591 -10.67 -21.61 -7.95
C ASP A 591 -11.08 -21.63 -9.43
N TYR A 592 -12.00 -20.74 -9.80
CA TYR A 592 -12.60 -20.61 -11.13
C TYR A 592 -13.65 -21.66 -11.54
N GLU A 593 -13.91 -22.68 -10.72
CA GLU A 593 -14.96 -23.67 -10.98
C GLU A 593 -16.35 -23.18 -10.56
N ASN A 594 -16.44 -22.41 -9.47
CA ASN A 594 -17.71 -21.87 -8.96
C ASN A 594 -17.97 -20.47 -9.52
N LYS A 595 -18.91 -20.32 -10.46
CA LYS A 595 -19.17 -19.05 -11.15
C LYS A 595 -20.59 -18.90 -11.71
N ILE A 596 -21.00 -17.64 -11.85
CA ILE A 596 -22.19 -17.20 -12.60
C ILE A 596 -21.72 -16.56 -13.91
N ILE A 597 -22.40 -16.85 -15.02
CA ILE A 597 -22.08 -16.27 -16.34
C ILE A 597 -23.30 -15.52 -16.85
N LEU A 598 -23.13 -14.24 -17.20
CA LEU A 598 -24.11 -13.45 -17.94
C LEU A 598 -23.63 -13.27 -19.38
N THR A 599 -24.52 -13.47 -20.36
CA THR A 599 -24.27 -13.14 -21.77
C THR A 599 -25.25 -12.06 -22.22
N PHE A 600 -24.75 -10.98 -22.79
CA PHE A 600 -25.51 -9.86 -23.34
C PHE A 600 -25.43 -9.90 -24.87
N GLU A 601 -26.58 -9.84 -25.53
CA GLU A 601 -26.71 -9.79 -27.00
C GLU A 601 -25.88 -10.85 -27.74
N ASP A 602 -25.75 -12.06 -27.15
CA ASP A 602 -24.96 -13.19 -27.65
C ASP A 602 -23.46 -12.96 -27.86
N GLN A 603 -22.96 -11.75 -27.61
CA GLN A 603 -21.60 -11.34 -27.94
C GLN A 603 -20.78 -11.02 -26.70
N HIS A 604 -21.38 -10.46 -25.66
CA HIS A 604 -20.64 -9.92 -24.54
C HIS A 604 -20.86 -10.73 -23.27
N VAL A 605 -19.80 -11.16 -22.60
CA VAL A 605 -19.87 -12.09 -21.47
C VAL A 605 -19.32 -11.45 -20.21
N PHE A 606 -20.07 -11.55 -19.12
CA PHE A 606 -19.64 -11.24 -17.76
C PHE A 606 -19.60 -12.52 -16.93
N GLU A 607 -18.47 -12.78 -16.26
CA GLU A 607 -18.34 -13.91 -15.33
C GLU A 607 -18.10 -13.40 -13.91
N TRP A 608 -18.82 -13.96 -12.95
CA TRP A 608 -18.66 -13.70 -11.52
C TRP A 608 -18.26 -14.98 -10.80
N TYR A 609 -17.02 -14.97 -10.31
CA TYR A 609 -16.35 -16.10 -9.68
C TYR A 609 -16.43 -16.04 -8.15
N PHE A 610 -16.72 -17.19 -7.55
CA PHE A 610 -16.83 -17.43 -6.11
C PHE A 610 -15.66 -18.29 -5.65
N LEU A 611 -14.51 -17.65 -5.41
CA LEU A 611 -13.27 -18.31 -5.02
C LEU A 611 -13.29 -18.66 -3.52
N LYS A 612 -12.39 -19.54 -3.06
CA LYS A 612 -12.41 -20.05 -1.66
C LYS A 612 -12.40 -18.97 -0.58
N GLN A 613 -11.74 -17.84 -0.84
CA GLN A 613 -11.61 -16.70 0.09
C GLN A 613 -11.79 -15.33 -0.59
N HIS A 614 -12.30 -15.31 -1.83
CA HIS A 614 -12.33 -14.09 -2.64
C HIS A 614 -13.45 -14.13 -3.69
N PHE A 615 -13.81 -12.96 -4.23
CA PHE A 615 -14.75 -12.84 -5.34
C PHE A 615 -14.09 -12.09 -6.49
N ARG A 616 -14.33 -12.53 -7.72
CA ARG A 616 -13.72 -11.91 -8.91
C ARG A 616 -14.75 -11.76 -10.02
N THR A 617 -14.65 -10.67 -10.78
CA THR A 617 -15.47 -10.44 -11.98
C THR A 617 -14.58 -10.35 -13.22
N LYS A 618 -15.10 -10.81 -14.37
CA LYS A 618 -14.41 -10.75 -15.67
C LYS A 618 -15.40 -10.37 -16.77
N LEU A 619 -14.93 -9.65 -17.79
CA LEU A 619 -15.70 -9.26 -18.98
C LEU A 619 -14.91 -9.66 -20.26
N PHE A 620 -15.57 -10.20 -21.30
CA PHE A 620 -14.96 -10.47 -22.63
C PHE A 620 -16.01 -10.62 -23.76
N GLU A 621 -15.60 -10.55 -25.04
CA GLU A 621 -16.48 -10.77 -26.22
C GLU A 621 -16.30 -12.18 -26.82
N LYS A 622 -17.37 -12.84 -27.28
CA LYS A 622 -17.34 -14.20 -27.84
C LYS A 622 -16.71 -14.29 -29.24
N THR A 623 -16.81 -13.24 -30.08
CA THR A 623 -16.44 -13.32 -31.51
C THR A 623 -15.62 -12.14 -32.00
N MET A 624 -14.37 -12.00 -31.54
CA MET A 624 -13.44 -11.10 -32.22
C MET A 624 -12.91 -11.81 -33.49
N ASN A 625 -13.39 -11.42 -34.68
CA ASN A 625 -12.89 -11.98 -35.96
C ASN A 625 -11.51 -11.41 -36.30
N ARG A 626 -10.48 -12.02 -35.71
CA ARG A 626 -9.07 -11.68 -35.86
C ARG A 626 -8.63 -11.48 -37.32
N GLN A 627 -9.16 -12.26 -38.27
CA GLN A 627 -8.82 -12.16 -39.69
C GLN A 627 -9.29 -10.87 -40.39
N SER A 628 -10.33 -10.20 -39.87
CA SER A 628 -10.81 -8.92 -40.39
C SER A 628 -9.98 -7.75 -39.83
N PHE A 629 -9.58 -7.86 -38.57
CA PHE A 629 -8.65 -6.93 -37.92
C PHE A 629 -7.27 -6.92 -38.60
N ASP A 630 -6.70 -8.10 -38.85
CA ASP A 630 -5.39 -8.26 -39.50
C ASP A 630 -5.39 -7.73 -40.95
N ARG A 631 -6.53 -7.87 -41.67
CA ARG A 631 -6.69 -7.34 -43.03
C ARG A 631 -6.80 -5.81 -43.07
N GLY A 632 -7.55 -5.22 -42.13
CA GLY A 632 -7.65 -3.77 -41.99
C GLY A 632 -6.28 -3.15 -41.71
N LEU A 633 -5.54 -3.72 -40.76
CA LEU A 633 -4.18 -3.29 -40.39
C LEU A 633 -3.22 -3.26 -41.59
N LYS A 634 -3.16 -4.35 -42.37
CA LYS A 634 -2.29 -4.45 -43.56
C LYS A 634 -2.59 -3.42 -44.65
N LYS A 635 -3.84 -2.96 -44.77
CA LYS A 635 -4.22 -1.97 -45.79
C LYS A 635 -3.73 -0.55 -45.44
N PHE A 636 -3.51 -0.25 -44.16
CA PHE A 636 -3.12 1.09 -43.67
C PHE A 636 -1.64 1.27 -43.37
N GLU A 637 -0.90 0.17 -43.28
CA GLU A 637 0.54 0.13 -43.01
C GLU A 637 1.36 1.05 -43.95
N PRO A 638 1.15 1.09 -45.29
CA PRO A 638 1.96 1.92 -46.19
C PRO A 638 1.82 3.42 -45.94
N TYR A 639 0.62 3.90 -45.59
CA TYR A 639 0.34 5.33 -45.40
C TYR A 639 0.93 5.87 -44.08
N MET A 640 1.20 4.99 -43.12
CA MET A 640 1.85 5.33 -41.85
C MET A 640 3.38 5.31 -41.97
N VAL A 641 3.94 4.37 -42.75
CA VAL A 641 5.38 4.35 -43.10
C VAL A 641 5.80 5.65 -43.78
N GLU A 642 4.92 6.23 -44.60
CA GLU A 642 5.16 7.52 -45.26
C GLU A 642 4.87 8.75 -44.39
N SER A 643 4.56 8.58 -43.09
CA SER A 643 4.26 9.68 -42.13
C SER A 643 3.08 10.58 -42.52
N LYS A 644 2.13 10.08 -43.32
CA LYS A 644 0.99 10.87 -43.81
C LYS A 644 -0.19 10.95 -42.82
N LEU A 645 -0.12 10.23 -41.70
CA LEU A 645 -1.17 10.17 -40.68
C LEU A 645 -0.60 10.27 -39.27
N THR A 646 -1.26 11.06 -38.42
CA THR A 646 -0.92 11.14 -37.00
C THR A 646 -1.52 9.94 -36.24
N GLN A 647 -0.90 9.56 -35.11
CA GLN A 647 -1.37 8.46 -34.26
C GLN A 647 -2.85 8.61 -33.84
N ASN A 648 -3.31 9.84 -33.57
CA ASN A 648 -4.71 10.11 -33.24
C ASN A 648 -5.64 9.96 -34.44
N ALA A 649 -5.20 10.35 -35.64
CA ALA A 649 -6.00 10.15 -36.87
C ALA A 649 -6.18 8.66 -37.17
N TYR A 650 -5.13 7.85 -36.97
CA TYR A 650 -5.16 6.39 -37.14
C TYR A 650 -6.07 5.67 -36.12
N LEU A 651 -6.05 6.12 -34.86
CA LEU A 651 -6.92 5.56 -33.81
C LEU A 651 -8.41 5.89 -34.06
N ASN A 652 -8.69 7.08 -34.58
CA ASN A 652 -10.04 7.45 -35.00
C ASN A 652 -10.48 6.61 -36.22
N LEU A 653 -9.59 6.37 -37.18
CA LEU A 653 -9.82 5.49 -38.34
C LEU A 653 -10.18 4.05 -37.93
N LEU A 654 -9.42 3.44 -37.03
CA LEU A 654 -9.70 2.08 -36.55
C LEU A 654 -11.05 1.95 -35.83
N ALA A 655 -11.47 2.98 -35.09
CA ALA A 655 -12.79 3.02 -34.45
C ALA A 655 -13.95 3.15 -35.47
N LEU A 656 -13.69 3.79 -36.61
CA LEU A 656 -14.66 4.03 -37.69
C LEU A 656 -14.93 2.77 -38.53
N PHE A 657 -13.96 1.87 -38.67
CA PHE A 657 -14.04 0.66 -39.53
C PHE A 657 -14.90 -0.49 -38.98
N TYR A 658 -15.44 -0.40 -37.77
CA TYR A 658 -16.25 -1.45 -37.15
C TYR A 658 -17.75 -1.45 -37.55
N LYS A 659 -18.21 -0.54 -38.44
CA LYS A 659 -19.54 -0.61 -39.07
C LYS A 659 -19.45 -1.20 -40.48
N LYS A 660 -19.53 -2.54 -40.56
CA LYS A 660 -19.23 -3.35 -41.75
C LYS A 660 -20.06 -3.04 -43.02
N GLU A 661 -21.30 -2.54 -42.92
CA GLU A 661 -22.19 -2.40 -44.08
C GLU A 661 -22.05 -1.11 -44.90
N THR A 662 -21.51 -0.03 -44.32
CA THR A 662 -21.42 1.28 -44.99
C THR A 662 -20.17 1.39 -45.87
N PHE A 663 -19.06 0.79 -45.43
CA PHE A 663 -17.76 0.91 -46.09
C PHE A 663 -17.75 0.33 -47.51
N GLU A 664 -18.23 -0.89 -47.70
CA GLU A 664 -18.15 -1.57 -49.01
C GLU A 664 -19.00 -0.87 -50.10
N LYS A 665 -20.10 -0.21 -49.72
CA LYS A 665 -20.94 0.56 -50.65
C LYS A 665 -20.33 1.92 -51.00
N GLU A 666 -19.73 2.59 -50.02
CA GLU A 666 -19.10 3.90 -50.19
C GLU A 666 -17.77 3.79 -50.95
N ASP A 667 -16.94 2.78 -50.67
CA ASP A 667 -15.65 2.53 -51.34
C ASP A 667 -15.86 2.24 -52.83
N ALA A 668 -16.89 1.46 -53.16
CA ALA A 668 -17.30 1.20 -54.54
C ALA A 668 -17.78 2.46 -55.27
N PHE A 669 -18.53 3.34 -54.60
CA PHE A 669 -18.98 4.61 -55.14
C PHE A 669 -17.81 5.57 -55.40
N TYR A 670 -16.89 5.72 -54.44
CA TYR A 670 -15.74 6.62 -54.60
C TYR A 670 -14.75 6.13 -55.67
N THR A 671 -14.61 4.82 -55.82
CA THR A 671 -13.81 4.22 -56.89
C THR A 671 -14.42 4.51 -58.27
N GLN A 672 -15.75 4.47 -58.41
CA GLN A 672 -16.44 4.82 -59.67
C GLN A 672 -16.25 6.29 -60.06
N GLU A 673 -16.21 7.21 -59.08
CA GLU A 673 -16.05 8.66 -59.32
C GLU A 673 -14.60 9.09 -59.60
N GLY A 674 -13.67 8.13 -59.76
CA GLY A 674 -12.29 8.40 -60.18
C GLY A 674 -11.45 9.11 -59.13
N LEU A 675 -11.84 9.02 -57.85
CA LEU A 675 -11.14 9.67 -56.75
C LEU A 675 -9.80 9.00 -56.48
N SER A 676 -8.78 9.80 -56.16
CA SER A 676 -7.50 9.25 -55.70
C SER A 676 -7.70 8.51 -54.39
N GLU A 677 -6.95 7.42 -54.14
CA GLU A 677 -7.06 6.66 -52.89
C GLU A 677 -6.93 7.54 -51.64
N SER A 678 -6.12 8.61 -51.71
CA SER A 678 -6.00 9.62 -50.65
C SER A 678 -7.30 10.41 -50.42
N ASP A 679 -8.06 10.70 -51.47
CA ASP A 679 -9.30 11.47 -51.39
C ASP A 679 -10.49 10.57 -50.99
N GLN A 680 -10.51 9.31 -51.45
CA GLN A 680 -11.46 8.28 -50.98
C GLN A 680 -11.29 8.03 -49.49
N PHE A 681 -10.04 7.88 -49.06
CA PHE A 681 -9.62 7.77 -47.67
C PHE A 681 -10.07 8.97 -46.83
N PHE A 682 -9.93 10.18 -47.38
CA PHE A 682 -10.37 11.39 -46.69
C PHE A 682 -11.90 11.44 -46.56
N LEU A 683 -12.65 11.09 -47.62
CA LEU A 683 -14.13 11.09 -47.65
C LEU A 683 -14.77 10.08 -46.69
N HIS A 684 -14.20 8.87 -46.56
CA HIS A 684 -14.63 7.89 -45.54
C HIS A 684 -14.44 8.39 -44.10
N LEU A 685 -13.43 9.24 -43.88
CA LEU A 685 -13.22 9.91 -42.60
C LEU A 685 -14.35 10.91 -42.30
N LEU A 686 -14.90 11.57 -43.34
CA LEU A 686 -15.91 12.64 -43.22
C LEU A 686 -17.32 12.13 -42.91
N THR A 687 -17.72 10.97 -43.46
CA THR A 687 -19.10 10.47 -43.37
C THR A 687 -19.50 9.96 -41.99
N ASN A 688 -18.55 9.82 -41.05
CA ASN A 688 -18.74 9.08 -39.81
C ASN A 688 -18.25 9.83 -38.54
N LEU A 689 -17.95 11.13 -38.63
CA LEU A 689 -17.59 11.98 -37.47
C LEU A 689 -18.84 12.70 -36.93
N ASP A 690 -19.24 12.37 -35.69
CA ASP A 690 -20.54 12.76 -35.08
C ASP A 690 -20.45 13.96 -34.12
N SER A 691 -19.41 14.80 -34.24
CA SER A 691 -19.14 15.91 -33.31
C SER A 691 -19.00 17.25 -34.04
N VAL A 692 -19.75 18.26 -33.59
CA VAL A 692 -19.93 19.56 -34.27
C VAL A 692 -18.62 20.35 -34.38
N GLU A 693 -17.79 20.39 -33.33
CA GLU A 693 -16.51 21.11 -33.38
C GLU A 693 -15.49 20.46 -34.31
N THR A 694 -15.52 19.13 -34.43
CA THR A 694 -14.62 18.39 -35.33
C THR A 694 -15.07 18.50 -36.79
N LEU A 695 -16.39 18.58 -37.01
CA LEU A 695 -16.96 18.81 -38.33
C LEU A 695 -16.57 20.19 -38.90
N ASP A 696 -16.57 21.23 -38.05
CA ASP A 696 -16.26 22.61 -38.44
C ASP A 696 -14.79 22.80 -38.86
N GLN A 697 -13.85 22.35 -38.03
CA GLN A 697 -12.41 22.41 -38.33
C GLN A 697 -12.07 21.63 -39.62
N MET A 698 -12.78 20.53 -39.84
CA MET A 698 -12.65 19.67 -41.01
C MET A 698 -13.22 20.31 -42.27
N ILE A 699 -14.40 20.93 -42.20
CA ILE A 699 -14.99 21.68 -43.32
C ILE A 699 -14.06 22.83 -43.74
N LEU A 700 -13.53 23.60 -42.79
CA LEU A 700 -12.57 24.68 -43.09
C LEU A 700 -11.31 24.14 -43.80
N THR A 701 -10.80 22.99 -43.37
CA THR A 701 -9.63 22.34 -43.97
C THR A 701 -9.91 21.81 -45.38
N LEU A 702 -11.13 21.28 -45.64
CA LEU A 702 -11.54 20.81 -46.97
C LEU A 702 -11.62 21.95 -47.99
N LEU A 703 -12.14 23.10 -47.56
CA LEU A 703 -12.29 24.29 -48.38
C LEU A 703 -10.96 24.97 -48.72
N GLU A 704 -9.88 24.59 -48.04
CA GLU A 704 -8.52 25.03 -48.36
C GLU A 704 -7.88 24.20 -49.48
N LYS A 705 -8.41 23.02 -49.80
CA LYS A 705 -7.88 22.15 -50.87
C LYS A 705 -8.55 22.43 -52.21
N LYS A 706 -7.79 23.07 -53.13
CA LYS A 706 -8.22 23.36 -54.51
C LYS A 706 -8.72 22.14 -55.30
N SER A 707 -8.20 20.93 -55.03
CA SER A 707 -8.63 19.68 -55.71
C SER A 707 -10.07 19.29 -55.40
N PHE A 708 -10.57 19.64 -54.21
CA PHE A 708 -11.91 19.31 -53.75
C PHE A 708 -12.96 20.30 -54.28
N LEU A 709 -12.58 21.57 -54.46
CA LEU A 709 -13.47 22.61 -54.97
C LEU A 709 -13.88 22.38 -56.44
N ASN A 710 -13.01 21.75 -57.24
CA ASN A 710 -13.28 21.50 -58.66
C ASN A 710 -14.11 20.21 -58.92
N ASN A 711 -14.50 19.46 -57.87
CA ASN A 711 -15.31 18.24 -58.00
C ASN A 711 -16.75 18.48 -57.52
N SER A 712 -17.67 18.64 -58.48
CA SER A 712 -19.06 19.04 -58.23
C SER A 712 -19.87 18.07 -57.35
N SER A 713 -19.58 16.76 -57.36
CA SER A 713 -20.26 15.78 -56.51
C SER A 713 -19.81 15.86 -55.05
N ILE A 714 -18.53 16.17 -54.82
CA ILE A 714 -17.99 16.33 -53.47
C ILE A 714 -18.39 17.67 -52.86
N ALA A 715 -18.34 18.74 -53.66
CA ALA A 715 -18.84 20.04 -53.24
C ALA A 715 -20.33 19.99 -52.85
N ARG A 716 -21.15 19.21 -53.59
CA ARG A 716 -22.55 18.92 -53.23
C ARG A 716 -22.67 18.19 -51.90
N SER A 717 -21.88 17.13 -51.69
CA SER A 717 -21.90 16.32 -50.45
C SER A 717 -21.48 17.13 -49.22
N VAL A 718 -20.45 17.98 -49.34
CA VAL A 718 -20.02 18.90 -48.27
C VAL A 718 -21.13 19.94 -47.98
N GLY A 719 -21.78 20.45 -49.02
CA GLY A 719 -22.91 21.37 -48.85
C GLY A 719 -24.11 20.74 -48.13
N GLU A 720 -24.43 19.49 -48.42
CA GLU A 720 -25.48 18.73 -47.72
C GLU A 720 -25.14 18.44 -46.26
N MET A 721 -23.86 18.19 -45.94
CA MET A 721 -23.41 18.02 -44.55
C MET A 721 -23.55 19.31 -43.74
N MET A 722 -23.25 20.47 -44.33
CA MET A 722 -23.39 21.77 -43.67
C MET A 722 -24.84 22.16 -43.38
N LEU A 723 -25.81 21.67 -44.17
CA LEU A 723 -27.24 21.87 -43.92
C LEU A 723 -27.76 21.10 -42.68
N LYS A 724 -27.00 20.11 -42.19
CA LYS A 724 -27.35 19.32 -41.00
C LYS A 724 -26.86 19.95 -39.68
N ILE A 725 -26.10 21.05 -39.74
CA ILE A 725 -25.55 21.73 -38.56
C ILE A 725 -26.55 22.82 -38.07
N PRO A 726 -26.94 22.86 -36.78
CA PRO A 726 -27.86 23.86 -36.25
C PRO A 726 -27.39 25.31 -36.47
N ASN A 727 -28.29 26.20 -36.89
CA ASN A 727 -27.97 27.54 -37.42
C ASN A 727 -27.34 28.53 -36.43
N ASP A 728 -27.48 28.31 -35.12
CA ASP A 728 -27.34 29.41 -34.14
C ASP A 728 -25.89 29.80 -33.80
N ASN A 729 -24.89 29.00 -34.19
CA ASN A 729 -23.48 29.23 -33.80
C ASN A 729 -22.53 29.65 -34.93
N TYR A 730 -22.97 29.75 -36.20
CA TYR A 730 -22.03 29.68 -37.34
C TYR A 730 -22.20 30.74 -38.45
N HIS A 731 -22.60 31.96 -38.10
CA HIS A 731 -22.70 33.05 -39.09
C HIS A 731 -21.38 33.45 -39.76
N TYR A 732 -20.23 33.29 -39.07
CA TYR A 732 -18.92 33.70 -39.60
C TYR A 732 -18.33 32.67 -40.59
N ALA A 733 -18.33 31.39 -40.24
CA ALA A 733 -17.80 30.31 -41.09
C ALA A 733 -18.60 30.16 -42.40
N LYS A 734 -19.94 30.27 -42.33
CA LYS A 734 -20.80 30.32 -43.54
C LYS A 734 -20.44 31.49 -44.45
N ARG A 735 -20.21 32.69 -43.91
CA ARG A 735 -19.83 33.88 -44.70
C ARG A 735 -18.50 33.70 -45.42
N THR A 736 -17.48 33.15 -44.74
CA THR A 736 -16.16 32.92 -45.32
C THR A 736 -16.20 31.87 -46.44
N LEU A 737 -17.01 30.81 -46.27
CA LEU A 737 -17.25 29.83 -47.31
C LEU A 737 -17.99 30.43 -48.52
N TYR A 738 -19.08 31.18 -48.29
CA TYR A 738 -19.82 31.80 -49.38
C TYR A 738 -18.94 32.79 -50.17
N ALA A 739 -18.11 33.57 -49.50
CA ALA A 739 -17.14 34.45 -50.16
C ALA A 739 -16.16 33.68 -51.05
N LYS A 740 -15.62 32.56 -50.57
CA LYS A 740 -14.68 31.72 -51.33
C LYS A 740 -15.34 30.99 -52.51
N LEU A 741 -16.57 30.51 -52.35
CA LEU A 741 -17.32 29.85 -53.43
C LEU A 741 -17.70 30.83 -54.55
N ILE A 742 -18.00 32.08 -54.19
CA ILE A 742 -18.25 33.18 -55.13
C ILE A 742 -16.96 33.52 -55.89
N GLU A 743 -15.81 33.60 -55.21
CA GLU A 743 -14.50 33.84 -55.85
C GLU A 743 -14.08 32.71 -56.80
N SER A 744 -14.48 31.46 -56.54
CA SER A 744 -14.18 30.30 -57.40
C SER A 744 -15.13 30.13 -58.60
N ASN A 745 -16.14 30.99 -58.77
CA ASN A 745 -17.13 30.92 -59.86
C ASN A 745 -17.96 29.61 -59.92
N GLU A 746 -18.08 28.92 -58.79
CA GLU A 746 -18.78 27.62 -58.60
C GLU A 746 -20.29 27.84 -58.34
N LEU A 747 -20.96 28.52 -59.28
CA LEU A 747 -22.36 28.98 -59.16
C LEU A 747 -23.38 27.87 -58.89
N ILE A 748 -23.10 26.64 -59.34
CA ILE A 748 -23.99 25.48 -59.20
C ILE A 748 -24.12 25.04 -57.73
N VAL A 749 -23.03 25.13 -56.97
CA VAL A 749 -22.98 24.74 -55.54
C VAL A 749 -23.68 25.80 -54.68
N LEU A 750 -23.52 27.08 -55.01
CA LEU A 750 -24.21 28.20 -54.37
C LEU A 750 -25.73 28.15 -54.53
N GLN A 751 -26.24 27.74 -55.70
CA GLN A 751 -27.68 27.58 -55.97
C GLN A 751 -28.36 26.46 -55.16
N HIS A 752 -27.59 25.48 -54.67
CA HIS A 752 -28.09 24.41 -53.79
C HIS A 752 -28.05 24.80 -52.31
N LEU A 753 -27.03 25.58 -51.91
CA LEU A 753 -26.82 25.99 -50.52
C LEU A 753 -27.66 27.19 -50.08
N ILE A 754 -28.12 28.02 -51.01
CA ILE A 754 -29.01 29.15 -50.76
C ILE A 754 -30.24 28.98 -51.66
N PRO A 755 -31.34 28.36 -51.18
CA PRO A 755 -32.52 28.11 -52.01
C PRO A 755 -33.12 29.39 -52.62
N SER A 756 -32.94 30.55 -51.99
CA SER A 756 -33.38 31.86 -52.50
C SER A 756 -32.58 32.38 -53.71
N LEU A 757 -31.43 31.79 -54.06
CA LEU A 757 -30.71 32.10 -55.30
C LEU A 757 -31.34 31.44 -56.53
N LYS A 758 -32.25 30.46 -56.37
CA LYS A 758 -32.99 29.86 -57.50
C LYS A 758 -33.95 30.86 -58.18
N SER A 759 -34.28 31.99 -57.55
CA SER A 759 -35.18 33.00 -58.12
C SER A 759 -34.47 34.21 -58.73
N GLN A 760 -33.14 34.27 -58.74
CA GLN A 760 -32.41 35.35 -59.43
C GLN A 760 -31.79 34.80 -60.71
N THR A 761 -32.55 34.97 -61.80
CA THR A 761 -32.03 34.82 -63.17
C THR A 761 -30.89 35.81 -63.40
N VAL A 762 -29.77 35.23 -63.83
CA VAL A 762 -28.63 35.81 -64.55
C VAL A 762 -28.83 37.27 -65.02
N SER A 763 -27.98 38.16 -64.51
CA SER A 763 -27.39 39.28 -65.25
C SER A 763 -25.98 39.53 -64.74
#